data_AF-A0A930RM26-F1
#
_entry.id   AF-A0A930RM26-F1
#
_cell.length_a   1.000
_cell.length_b   1.000
_cell.length_c   1.000
_cell.angle_alpha   90.00
_cell.angle_beta   90.00
_cell.angle_gamma   90.00
#
_symmetry.space_group_name_H-M   'P 1'
#
loop_
_entity.id
_entity.type
_entity.pdbx_description
1 polymer ?
#
loop_
_entity_poly.entity_id
_entity_poly.type
_entity_poly.pdbx_seq_one_letter_code
_entity_poly.pdbx_strand_id
1 'polypeptide(L)'
;NDNNIFVGYDKGGWFWQYKGPNVNTWYSKTRVEAPNVGEENHLSIVYKKDGQLNATNNGQNLFSTEVVPEVVKNALADVNKVYLKAGTYGTELSSVSIKADNQDNIKPEEETPAVDDGLRRNDQDVHYETLQSEQLKAIIDTAFPRVKEYELDGKTLTGQVQKLDKMSINGVLVTPEVQYRKIDDTTAEYVMTVRNDDEFINADITVKLQLVGNEMHFDVTKVVNKNNVEMGKPVDNVRKLIQTIEFPGNTLVSVGSNKQNAKFDGAQMSTNTHRAGDYHLDLKTGKMNDYAYGFMYGFVSSNELAASVWSNSQFTYQGNDFARLTTALQRVDGVNYIGIQSSPYWYQRAYKNLVFPEYTLELPSSKVVITKDLNKDNVVDWQDGAIAYRNIMNNPKGAESVPDLVAYRIAMNFASQAQNPFLMTLDGIKKINLHTDGLGQSILLKGYGSEGHDSGHLNYADIGKRIGGVEDFKKLLARAKEYGAKIGIHVNASETYPESKYFSEAILRRNSDGTYMYGWNWLDQGINIDAEYDLSHDRLARWKELKEKLGDGLDFIYLDVWGNGQSGDNTAWPTHIISKEINSQGWRMTIEWGYGAEYDSTFQHWAADLTYGGYTLKGINSNITRFIRNHQKDSWVGDYPSYGGAANYPLLGGYNMKDFEGWQGRSDYEGYIRNLFENNIMTKYFQHYKVSKWVNGNPVAMSDNGQNYKWTPEMEIHLTNDNGDEVKIVRQSNDPNSPDYRKRVTTLNGRVIENGGSYLVPWNWDENGKALTGDKEKMYFYTTEGGTTEWTLPEDWTGDKVYLYRLTDQGKKDVVELTVGADRKIQITGDANQPYVLYKAPQGKKTMVWSEGLHIYDQGFNSGTLDHWEKTGDSAHAEIVKSQGANEMLRIQGNTERVTLKQRLTDLKPNTRYAVYVGVDNRSNARADITIRVGDKVISNYTNKSIAKNYVQAHAHNTLKKNATVDNTSYFQNMYVYFTTGEDVSNVTLELGRDADEAATYFDEIRVFENQSVMYNEKHDTGNGKFKQDFEEVPQGIFPFVVGDVEGVSDNRTHLSEKHEPYTQRGWNGK
;
A
#
# COMPACT_ATOMS: atom_id res chain seq x y z
N ASN A 1 24.19 -35.85 17.08
CA ASN A 1 23.62 -35.20 15.90
C ASN A 1 24.62 -34.22 15.35
N ASP A 2 25.17 -34.55 14.18
CA ASP A 2 26.31 -33.82 13.60
C ASP A 2 25.86 -32.77 12.57
N ASN A 3 24.56 -32.69 12.26
CA ASN A 3 23.95 -31.64 11.43
C ASN A 3 22.76 -31.02 12.20
N ASN A 4 22.84 -29.76 12.61
CA ASN A 4 21.74 -29.00 13.25
C ASN A 4 22.09 -27.52 13.41
N ILE A 5 21.05 -26.71 13.63
CA ILE A 5 21.14 -25.36 14.19
C ILE A 5 20.49 -25.40 15.58
N PHE A 6 21.11 -24.74 16.55
CA PHE A 6 20.70 -24.70 17.95
C PHE A 6 20.74 -23.25 18.47
N VAL A 7 19.73 -22.89 19.24
CA VAL A 7 19.69 -21.68 20.07
C VAL A 7 19.25 -22.10 21.47
N GLY A 8 19.95 -21.66 22.49
CA GLY A 8 19.62 -21.97 23.87
C GLY A 8 20.56 -21.28 24.85
N TYR A 9 20.52 -21.68 26.12
CA TYR A 9 21.36 -21.11 27.17
C TYR A 9 21.98 -22.21 28.05
N ASP A 10 23.00 -21.82 28.79
CA ASP A 10 23.57 -22.57 29.91
C ASP A 10 23.98 -21.59 31.03
N LYS A 11 24.78 -22.02 32.01
CA LYS A 11 25.28 -21.14 33.10
C LYS A 11 26.03 -19.89 32.59
N GLY A 12 26.49 -19.89 31.34
CA GLY A 12 27.16 -18.75 30.70
C GLY A 12 26.23 -17.83 29.89
N GLY A 13 24.92 -18.08 29.86
CA GLY A 13 23.94 -17.27 29.13
C GLY A 13 23.56 -17.83 27.75
N TRP A 14 22.81 -17.04 26.98
CA TRP A 14 22.26 -17.42 25.67
C TRP A 14 23.32 -17.48 24.56
N PHE A 15 23.20 -18.47 23.69
CA PHE A 15 24.09 -18.69 22.55
C PHE A 15 23.39 -19.42 21.41
N TRP A 16 23.94 -19.29 20.20
CA TRP A 16 23.64 -20.18 19.08
C TRP A 16 24.79 -21.16 18.84
N GLN A 17 24.50 -22.29 18.22
CA GLN A 17 25.47 -23.26 17.69
C GLN A 17 24.94 -23.81 16.37
N TYR A 18 25.81 -24.03 15.39
CA TYR A 18 25.46 -24.87 14.25
C TYR A 18 26.54 -25.91 13.98
N LYS A 19 26.08 -27.08 13.54
CA LYS A 19 26.88 -28.24 13.15
C LYS A 19 26.47 -28.65 11.74
N GLY A 20 27.45 -28.95 10.90
CA GLY A 20 27.29 -29.43 9.54
C GLY A 20 28.55 -30.15 9.07
N PRO A 21 28.60 -30.60 7.80
CA PRO A 21 29.80 -31.24 7.24
C PRO A 21 31.03 -30.34 7.41
N ASN A 22 32.01 -30.79 8.20
CA ASN A 22 33.24 -30.06 8.55
C ASN A 22 33.05 -28.69 9.20
N VAL A 23 31.87 -28.40 9.77
CA VAL A 23 31.57 -27.14 10.45
C VAL A 23 30.95 -27.44 11.81
N ASN A 24 31.57 -26.94 12.88
CA ASN A 24 31.00 -26.98 14.24
C ASN A 24 31.47 -25.74 14.98
N THR A 25 30.61 -24.73 15.06
CA THR A 25 30.93 -23.45 15.69
C THR A 25 29.74 -22.93 16.48
N TRP A 26 30.01 -22.01 17.39
CA TRP A 26 29.03 -21.47 18.32
C TRP A 26 29.34 -20.02 18.66
N TYR A 27 28.35 -19.33 19.23
CA TYR A 27 28.47 -17.96 19.65
C TYR A 27 29.48 -17.81 20.81
N SER A 28 30.55 -17.08 20.53
CA SER A 28 31.71 -16.90 21.40
C SER A 28 31.87 -15.47 21.97
N LYS A 29 30.95 -14.56 21.65
CA LYS A 29 30.92 -13.19 22.19
C LYS A 29 30.19 -13.15 23.53
N THR A 30 30.12 -11.96 24.13
CA THR A 30 29.34 -11.70 25.35
C THR A 30 27.89 -12.14 25.16
N ARG A 31 27.39 -12.93 26.10
CA ARG A 31 26.07 -13.56 26.08
C ARG A 31 25.10 -12.79 26.96
N VAL A 32 23.84 -12.74 26.53
CA VAL A 32 22.74 -12.31 27.40
C VAL A 32 22.59 -13.33 28.53
N GLU A 33 22.37 -12.87 29.76
CA GLU A 33 22.25 -13.74 30.93
C GLU A 33 21.13 -14.78 30.76
N ALA A 34 21.33 -15.95 31.39
CA ALA A 34 20.32 -17.00 31.38
C ALA A 34 19.09 -16.57 32.21
N PRO A 35 17.89 -17.07 31.88
CA PRO A 35 16.69 -16.75 32.65
C PRO A 35 16.82 -17.15 34.13
N ASN A 36 16.18 -16.37 35.00
CA ASN A 36 16.11 -16.73 36.41
C ASN A 36 15.16 -17.91 36.64
N VAL A 37 15.38 -18.66 37.72
CA VAL A 37 14.49 -19.76 38.10
C VAL A 37 13.07 -19.22 38.35
N GLY A 38 12.08 -19.80 37.65
CA GLY A 38 10.67 -19.42 37.77
C GLY A 38 10.23 -18.25 36.87
N GLU A 39 11.14 -17.64 36.10
CA GLU A 39 10.81 -16.53 35.20
C GLU A 39 10.03 -17.00 33.96
N GLU A 40 8.96 -16.30 33.57
CA GLU A 40 8.28 -16.52 32.29
C GLU A 40 9.08 -15.90 31.15
N ASN A 41 9.26 -16.65 30.06
CA ASN A 41 10.15 -16.29 28.96
C ASN A 41 9.44 -16.45 27.60
N HIS A 42 9.39 -15.36 26.83
CA HIS A 42 8.88 -15.30 25.48
C HIS A 42 10.03 -15.40 24.47
N LEU A 43 10.43 -16.63 24.16
CA LEU A 43 11.50 -16.92 23.19
C LEU A 43 10.95 -16.95 21.76
N SER A 44 11.51 -16.13 20.87
CA SER A 44 11.29 -16.17 19.43
C SER A 44 12.59 -16.51 18.72
N ILE A 45 12.56 -17.49 17.83
CA ILE A 45 13.70 -17.88 16.98
C ILE A 45 13.23 -17.84 15.53
N VAL A 46 13.94 -17.09 14.70
CA VAL A 46 13.63 -16.95 13.27
C VAL A 46 14.82 -17.45 12.46
N TYR A 47 14.57 -18.46 11.64
CA TYR A 47 15.53 -18.96 10.65
C TYR A 47 14.92 -18.85 9.25
N LYS A 48 15.61 -18.14 8.35
CA LYS A 48 15.14 -17.86 6.99
C LYS A 48 15.83 -18.74 5.95
N LYS A 49 15.22 -18.85 4.75
CA LYS A 49 15.74 -19.63 3.62
C LYS A 49 17.13 -19.15 3.14
N ASP A 50 17.42 -17.87 3.29
CA ASP A 50 18.72 -17.27 2.98
C ASP A 50 19.83 -17.62 4.00
N GLY A 51 19.46 -18.22 5.14
CA GLY A 51 20.38 -18.63 6.19
C GLY A 51 20.42 -17.75 7.42
N GLN A 52 19.65 -16.66 7.46
CA GLN A 52 19.66 -15.74 8.60
C GLN A 52 19.01 -16.39 9.83
N LEU A 53 19.75 -16.46 10.93
CA LEU A 53 19.32 -16.89 12.25
C LEU A 53 19.25 -15.69 13.21
N ASN A 54 18.09 -15.49 13.79
CA ASN A 54 17.81 -14.44 14.78
C ASN A 54 17.10 -15.05 15.98
N ALA A 55 17.33 -14.50 17.18
CA ALA A 55 16.57 -14.90 18.36
C ALA A 55 16.37 -13.74 19.36
N THR A 56 15.16 -13.64 19.90
CA THR A 56 14.81 -12.75 21.01
C THR A 56 14.23 -13.52 22.17
N ASN A 57 14.44 -13.04 23.39
CA ASN A 57 13.75 -13.50 24.58
C ASN A 57 13.15 -12.30 25.33
N ASN A 58 11.86 -12.30 25.60
CA ASN A 58 11.15 -11.15 26.21
C ASN A 58 11.39 -9.83 25.44
N GLY A 59 11.50 -9.92 24.11
CA GLY A 59 11.80 -8.78 23.23
C GLY A 59 13.28 -8.36 23.19
N GLN A 60 14.13 -8.87 24.09
CA GLN A 60 15.57 -8.61 24.07
C GLN A 60 16.27 -9.49 23.04
N ASN A 61 17.09 -8.90 22.16
CA ASN A 61 17.93 -9.67 21.24
C ASN A 61 19.02 -10.44 21.98
N LEU A 62 19.11 -11.74 21.68
CA LEU A 62 20.07 -12.63 22.32
C LEU A 62 21.48 -12.55 21.70
N PHE A 63 21.54 -12.24 20.41
CA PHE A 63 22.76 -12.07 19.62
C PHE A 63 22.44 -11.33 18.31
N SER A 64 23.46 -10.72 17.68
CA SER A 64 23.34 -10.17 16.32
C SER A 64 23.01 -11.28 15.31
N THR A 65 22.27 -10.95 14.24
CA THR A 65 21.92 -11.89 13.16
C THR A 65 23.12 -12.70 12.71
N GLU A 66 22.97 -14.03 12.72
CA GLU A 66 23.99 -14.96 12.25
C GLU A 66 23.58 -15.51 10.89
N VAL A 67 24.49 -15.49 9.91
CA VAL A 67 24.23 -16.08 8.59
C VAL A 67 24.82 -17.48 8.56
N VAL A 68 23.95 -18.49 8.61
CA VAL A 68 24.36 -19.89 8.61
C VAL A 68 25.03 -20.25 7.27
N PRO A 69 26.24 -20.85 7.27
CA PRO A 69 26.97 -21.17 6.05
C PRO A 69 26.21 -22.14 5.11
N GLU A 70 26.36 -21.95 3.80
CA GLU A 70 25.70 -22.75 2.75
C GLU A 70 25.86 -24.27 2.92
N VAL A 71 27.02 -24.72 3.39
CA VAL A 71 27.29 -26.15 3.66
C VAL A 71 26.39 -26.73 4.74
N VAL A 72 26.07 -25.94 5.78
CA VAL A 72 25.14 -26.33 6.85
C VAL A 72 23.70 -26.25 6.34
N LYS A 73 23.37 -25.23 5.55
CA LYS A 73 22.02 -25.08 4.96
C LYS A 73 21.67 -26.24 4.04
N ASN A 74 22.58 -26.62 3.14
CA ASN A 74 22.39 -27.76 2.24
C ASN A 74 22.26 -29.08 2.99
N ALA A 75 23.03 -29.27 4.07
CA ALA A 75 22.91 -30.46 4.92
C ALA A 75 21.58 -30.52 5.71
N LEU A 76 20.85 -29.40 5.79
CA LEU A 76 19.56 -29.27 6.48
C LEU A 76 18.38 -29.01 5.52
N ALA A 77 18.59 -29.03 4.20
CA ALA A 77 17.60 -28.62 3.21
C ALA A 77 16.28 -29.42 3.29
N ASP A 78 16.34 -30.70 3.68
CA ASP A 78 15.20 -31.58 3.82
C ASP A 78 14.72 -31.76 5.28
N VAL A 79 15.28 -31.00 6.22
CA VAL A 79 15.00 -31.14 7.66
C VAL A 79 13.90 -30.17 8.09
N ASN A 80 12.66 -30.68 8.18
CA ASN A 80 11.49 -29.92 8.63
C ASN A 80 11.10 -30.19 10.09
N LYS A 81 12.08 -30.51 10.95
CA LYS A 81 11.82 -30.89 12.35
C LYS A 81 12.47 -29.90 13.31
N VAL A 82 11.69 -29.42 14.28
CA VAL A 82 12.13 -28.56 15.37
C VAL A 82 11.98 -29.32 16.68
N TYR A 83 13.00 -29.26 17.53
CA TYR A 83 13.03 -29.96 18.81
C TYR A 83 13.42 -29.01 19.93
N LEU A 84 12.81 -29.19 21.11
CA LEU A 84 13.32 -28.63 22.35
C LEU A 84 14.28 -29.61 23.00
N LYS A 85 15.45 -29.12 23.40
CA LYS A 85 16.50 -29.93 24.03
C LYS A 85 16.61 -29.57 25.51
N ALA A 86 16.31 -30.53 26.38
CA ALA A 86 16.66 -30.50 27.79
C ALA A 86 17.88 -31.42 28.03
N GLY A 87 18.99 -30.86 28.51
CA GLY A 87 20.22 -31.61 28.74
C GLY A 87 20.41 -32.05 30.19
N THR A 88 21.24 -33.06 30.39
CA THR A 88 21.78 -33.46 31.70
C THR A 88 23.31 -33.39 31.67
N TYR A 89 23.91 -33.04 32.81
CA TYR A 89 25.37 -33.10 32.99
C TYR A 89 25.69 -33.56 34.42
N GLY A 90 26.21 -34.79 34.57
CA GLY A 90 26.37 -35.41 35.88
C GLY A 90 25.02 -35.57 36.58
N THR A 91 24.86 -34.92 37.74
CA THR A 91 23.59 -34.88 38.51
C THR A 91 22.71 -33.66 38.19
N GLU A 92 23.17 -32.74 37.33
CA GLU A 92 22.41 -31.54 36.96
C GLU A 92 21.41 -31.86 35.84
N LEU A 93 20.16 -31.39 36.02
CA LEU A 93 19.03 -31.60 35.10
C LEU A 93 18.52 -30.25 34.59
N SER A 94 18.30 -30.15 33.28
CA SER A 94 17.49 -29.06 32.72
C SER A 94 16.01 -29.38 32.91
N SER A 95 15.30 -28.57 33.70
CA SER A 95 13.85 -28.65 33.85
C SER A 95 13.24 -27.34 33.38
N VAL A 96 12.43 -27.40 32.32
CA VAL A 96 11.74 -26.24 31.73
C VAL A 96 10.25 -26.53 31.62
N SER A 97 9.43 -25.61 32.11
CA SER A 97 7.97 -25.68 31.98
C SER A 97 7.56 -24.91 30.73
N ILE A 98 7.05 -25.62 29.72
CA ILE A 98 6.58 -25.01 28.48
C ILE A 98 5.09 -24.71 28.64
N LYS A 99 4.71 -23.46 28.41
CA LYS A 99 3.30 -23.05 28.40
C LYS A 99 2.59 -23.76 27.24
N ALA A 100 1.66 -24.66 27.57
CA ALA A 100 0.85 -25.34 26.57
C ALA A 100 -0.19 -24.38 25.96
N ASP A 101 -0.48 -24.54 24.67
CA ASP A 101 -1.48 -23.73 23.96
C ASP A 101 -2.90 -23.90 24.53
N ASN A 102 -3.19 -25.07 25.12
CA ASN A 102 -4.42 -25.35 25.85
C ASN A 102 -4.19 -25.29 27.36
N GLN A 103 -4.78 -24.29 28.01
CA GLN A 103 -4.71 -24.08 29.46
C GLN A 103 -6.05 -24.35 30.16
N ASP A 104 -7.07 -24.85 29.44
CA ASP A 104 -8.47 -24.91 29.91
C ASP A 104 -8.68 -25.83 31.13
N ASN A 105 -7.68 -26.64 31.51
CA ASN A 105 -7.70 -27.56 32.66
C ASN A 105 -6.55 -27.35 33.68
N ILE A 106 -5.78 -26.26 33.60
CA ILE A 106 -4.72 -25.96 34.55
C ILE A 106 -5.28 -24.99 35.60
N LYS A 107 -5.41 -25.45 36.85
CA LYS A 107 -5.72 -24.56 37.98
C LYS A 107 -4.46 -23.71 38.24
N PRO A 108 -4.57 -22.37 38.29
CA PRO A 108 -3.46 -21.54 38.75
C PRO A 108 -3.10 -21.96 40.18
N GLU A 109 -1.82 -22.22 40.45
CA GLU A 109 -1.35 -22.18 41.83
C GLU A 109 -1.48 -20.72 42.29
N GLU A 110 -2.39 -20.47 43.24
CA GLU A 110 -2.47 -19.20 43.95
C GLU A 110 -1.20 -19.05 44.80
N GLU A 111 -0.15 -18.44 44.24
CA GLU A 111 0.87 -17.83 45.08
C GLU A 111 0.24 -16.61 45.76
N THR A 112 0.18 -16.66 47.09
CA THR A 112 -0.11 -15.48 47.91
C THR A 112 1.07 -14.52 47.74
N PRO A 113 0.92 -13.34 47.10
CA PRO A 113 2.04 -12.45 46.89
C PRO A 113 2.52 -11.92 48.24
N ALA A 114 3.83 -11.88 48.46
CA ALA A 114 4.40 -11.04 49.51
C ALA A 114 3.94 -9.59 49.33
N VAL A 115 3.69 -8.87 50.43
CA VAL A 115 3.31 -7.45 50.41
C VAL A 115 4.53 -6.64 49.92
N ASP A 116 4.55 -6.37 48.61
CA ASP A 116 5.49 -5.47 47.95
C ASP A 116 4.73 -4.18 47.61
N ASP A 117 4.97 -3.10 48.34
CA ASP A 117 4.33 -1.80 48.11
C ASP A 117 4.96 -1.05 46.91
N GLY A 118 6.04 -1.60 46.32
CA GLY A 118 6.78 -0.96 45.25
C GLY A 118 7.53 0.30 45.70
N LEU A 119 7.59 1.29 44.81
CA LEU A 119 8.23 2.57 45.07
C LEU A 119 7.37 3.42 46.01
N ARG A 120 8.02 4.16 46.92
CA ARG A 120 7.34 5.23 47.66
C ARG A 120 7.18 6.45 46.76
N ARG A 121 6.09 7.21 46.91
CA ARG A 121 5.99 8.54 46.27
C ARG A 121 7.15 9.45 46.69
N ASN A 122 7.72 10.16 45.71
CA ASN A 122 8.87 11.03 45.88
C ASN A 122 8.58 12.51 45.52
N ASP A 123 7.32 12.93 45.52
CA ASP A 123 6.88 14.23 45.01
C ASP A 123 6.48 15.25 46.10
N GLN A 124 6.86 15.01 47.36
CA GLN A 124 6.47 15.88 48.49
C GLN A 124 7.10 17.27 48.46
N ASP A 125 8.23 17.43 47.77
CA ASP A 125 8.96 18.69 47.60
C ASP A 125 8.64 19.40 46.27
N VAL A 126 7.72 18.85 45.47
CA VAL A 126 7.36 19.38 44.15
C VAL A 126 6.36 20.53 44.28
N HIS A 127 6.65 21.65 43.60
CA HIS A 127 5.69 22.73 43.42
C HIS A 127 4.88 22.50 42.12
N TYR A 128 3.56 22.41 42.27
CA TYR A 128 2.62 22.17 41.17
C TYR A 128 1.86 23.44 40.77
N GLU A 129 1.51 23.52 39.49
CA GLU A 129 0.51 24.45 38.97
C GLU A 129 -0.64 23.69 38.29
N THR A 130 -1.72 24.39 37.98
CA THR A 130 -2.91 23.96 37.30
C THR A 130 -3.04 24.72 35.98
N LEU A 131 -3.16 23.96 34.90
CA LEU A 131 -3.70 24.44 33.64
C LEU A 131 -5.19 24.06 33.57
N GLN A 132 -6.00 24.93 32.97
CA GLN A 132 -7.45 24.77 32.88
C GLN A 132 -7.95 25.28 31.52
N SER A 133 -8.59 24.39 30.76
CA SER A 133 -9.46 24.75 29.63
C SER A 133 -10.93 24.77 30.07
N GLU A 134 -11.85 24.99 29.15
CA GLU A 134 -13.29 24.86 29.41
C GLU A 134 -13.72 23.42 29.78
N GLN A 135 -12.94 22.41 29.41
CA GLN A 135 -13.31 20.99 29.59
C GLN A 135 -12.35 20.25 30.54
N LEU A 136 -11.05 20.51 30.44
CA LEU A 136 -10.01 19.72 31.08
C LEU A 136 -9.17 20.57 32.02
N LYS A 137 -8.83 19.97 33.16
CA LYS A 137 -7.85 20.49 34.10
C LYS A 137 -6.65 19.56 34.15
N ALA A 138 -5.45 20.11 34.22
CA ALA A 138 -4.21 19.34 34.36
C ALA A 138 -3.33 19.95 35.46
N ILE A 139 -2.88 19.11 36.39
CA ILE A 139 -1.92 19.50 37.42
C ILE A 139 -0.51 19.20 36.90
N ILE A 140 0.32 20.21 36.74
CA ILE A 140 1.66 20.14 36.15
C ILE A 140 2.75 20.48 37.15
N ASP A 141 3.90 19.82 37.01
CA ASP A 141 5.10 20.07 37.82
C ASP A 141 5.85 21.30 37.30
N THR A 142 6.22 22.24 38.17
CA THR A 142 6.97 23.45 37.75
C THR A 142 8.47 23.20 37.57
N ALA A 143 9.00 22.08 38.07
CA ALA A 143 10.43 21.74 37.97
C ALA A 143 10.77 20.92 36.72
N PHE A 144 9.77 20.32 36.05
CA PHE A 144 9.95 19.51 34.85
C PHE A 144 8.62 19.43 34.07
N PRO A 145 8.59 19.36 32.73
CA PRO A 145 7.35 19.26 31.96
C PRO A 145 6.67 17.89 32.14
N ARG A 146 6.03 17.70 33.30
CA ARG A 146 5.35 16.48 33.73
C ARG A 146 3.94 16.83 34.17
N VAL A 147 2.96 16.06 33.70
CA VAL A 147 1.60 16.12 34.23
C VAL A 147 1.45 15.09 35.34
N LYS A 148 0.90 15.49 36.49
CA LYS A 148 0.61 14.62 37.62
C LYS A 148 -0.76 13.95 37.47
N GLU A 149 -1.78 14.73 37.15
CA GLU A 149 -3.17 14.28 37.13
C GLU A 149 -3.98 15.15 36.18
N TYR A 150 -4.99 14.54 35.56
CA TYR A 150 -6.00 15.18 34.75
C TYR A 150 -7.36 15.05 35.42
N GLU A 151 -8.20 16.07 35.28
CA GLU A 151 -9.58 16.08 35.78
C GLU A 151 -10.54 16.54 34.67
N LEU A 152 -11.47 15.68 34.29
CA LEU A 152 -12.56 15.93 33.32
C LEU A 152 -13.89 15.66 34.02
N ASP A 153 -14.73 16.68 34.18
CA ASP A 153 -16.03 16.60 34.87
C ASP A 153 -15.97 15.92 36.26
N GLY A 154 -14.95 16.24 37.04
CA GLY A 154 -14.73 15.68 38.39
C GLY A 154 -14.26 14.21 38.41
N LYS A 155 -13.93 13.63 37.25
CA LYS A 155 -13.31 12.30 37.11
C LYS A 155 -11.82 12.47 36.81
N THR A 156 -10.99 11.53 37.27
CA THR A 156 -9.53 11.68 37.15
C THR A 156 -8.82 10.50 36.49
N LEU A 157 -7.81 10.84 35.69
CA LEU A 157 -6.74 9.96 35.22
C LEU A 157 -5.40 10.53 35.68
N THR A 158 -4.42 9.66 35.86
CA THR A 158 -3.10 10.06 36.34
C THR A 158 -2.20 10.39 35.15
N GLY A 159 -1.19 11.23 35.34
CA GLY A 159 -0.09 11.43 34.39
C GLY A 159 1.08 10.54 34.81
N GLN A 160 2.19 11.12 35.23
CA GLN A 160 3.32 10.42 35.84
C GLN A 160 3.37 10.68 37.35
N VAL A 161 3.32 9.62 38.16
CA VAL A 161 3.21 9.72 39.63
C VAL A 161 4.53 10.15 40.28
N GLN A 162 5.63 9.50 39.90
CA GLN A 162 6.94 9.80 40.45
C GLN A 162 7.48 11.09 39.83
N LYS A 163 8.07 11.96 40.66
CA LYS A 163 8.87 13.10 40.23
C LYS A 163 9.98 12.63 39.29
N LEU A 164 10.22 13.40 38.23
CA LEU A 164 11.31 13.20 37.27
C LEU A 164 12.16 14.47 37.21
N ASP A 165 13.46 14.28 37.12
CA ASP A 165 14.46 15.35 37.04
C ASP A 165 15.52 15.08 35.96
N LYS A 166 15.25 14.12 35.07
CA LYS A 166 16.18 13.70 34.01
C LYS A 166 15.48 13.59 32.67
N MET A 167 16.23 13.92 31.64
CA MET A 167 15.90 13.62 30.25
C MET A 167 17.06 12.88 29.59
N SER A 168 16.84 12.26 28.44
CA SER A 168 17.85 11.53 27.69
C SER A 168 18.13 12.26 26.38
N ILE A 169 19.41 12.59 26.16
CA ILE A 169 19.91 13.16 24.90
C ILE A 169 20.93 12.19 24.34
N ASN A 170 20.74 11.73 23.12
CA ASN A 170 21.61 10.73 22.49
C ASN A 170 21.77 9.43 23.31
N GLY A 171 20.75 9.07 24.09
CA GLY A 171 20.80 7.92 25.02
C GLY A 171 21.54 8.19 26.34
N VAL A 172 22.02 9.42 26.56
CA VAL A 172 22.71 9.83 27.80
C VAL A 172 21.73 10.56 28.70
N LEU A 173 21.55 10.07 29.92
CA LEU A 173 20.75 10.75 30.94
C LEU A 173 21.44 12.02 31.42
N VAL A 174 20.71 13.13 31.36
CA VAL A 174 21.15 14.46 31.82
C VAL A 174 20.09 15.08 32.72
N THR A 175 20.53 15.81 33.74
CA THR A 175 19.65 16.63 34.59
C THR A 175 19.63 18.04 34.03
N PRO A 176 18.49 18.50 33.48
CA PRO A 176 18.39 19.83 32.89
C PRO A 176 18.30 20.91 33.98
N GLU A 177 18.89 22.08 33.72
CA GLU A 177 18.52 23.30 34.44
C GLU A 177 17.22 23.86 33.81
N VAL A 178 16.15 23.92 34.60
CA VAL A 178 14.80 24.23 34.10
C VAL A 178 14.36 25.62 34.56
N GLN A 179 13.97 26.45 33.59
CA GLN A 179 13.27 27.71 33.83
C GLN A 179 11.81 27.57 33.43
N TYR A 180 10.92 27.70 34.40
CA TYR A 180 9.47 27.59 34.20
C TYR A 180 8.80 28.96 34.07
N ARG A 181 7.79 29.02 33.20
CA ARG A 181 6.88 30.17 33.09
C ARG A 181 5.47 29.71 32.74
N LYS A 182 4.48 30.09 33.55
CA LYS A 182 3.07 30.06 33.15
C LYS A 182 2.80 31.22 32.18
N ILE A 183 2.29 30.90 30.99
CA ILE A 183 1.98 31.91 29.96
C ILE A 183 0.58 32.46 30.19
N ASP A 184 -0.39 31.56 30.35
CA ASP A 184 -1.79 31.82 30.64
C ASP A 184 -2.41 30.57 31.31
N ASP A 185 -3.72 30.57 31.54
CA ASP A 185 -4.40 29.46 32.22
C ASP A 185 -4.38 28.14 31.45
N THR A 186 -4.14 28.13 30.14
CA THR A 186 -4.08 26.90 29.35
C THR A 186 -2.66 26.50 28.98
N THR A 187 -1.65 27.37 29.18
CA THR A 187 -0.32 27.19 28.61
C THR A 187 0.82 27.43 29.61
N ALA A 188 1.77 26.50 29.65
CA ALA A 188 3.04 26.62 30.39
C ALA A 188 4.24 26.31 29.49
N GLU A 189 5.38 26.93 29.80
CA GLU A 189 6.63 26.78 29.05
C GLU A 189 7.81 26.47 30.00
N TYR A 190 8.72 25.63 29.51
CA TYR A 190 9.93 25.19 30.20
C TYR A 190 11.11 25.38 29.27
N VAL A 191 12.10 26.19 29.68
CA VAL A 191 13.40 26.25 29.00
C VAL A 191 14.36 25.35 29.76
N MET A 192 14.82 24.28 29.10
CA MET A 192 15.63 23.22 29.68
C MET A 192 17.05 23.31 29.10
N THR A 193 18.01 23.75 29.92
CA THR A 193 19.43 23.77 29.54
C THR A 193 20.06 22.42 29.88
N VAL A 194 20.57 21.71 28.88
CA VAL A 194 21.20 20.40 29.04
C VAL A 194 22.69 20.46 28.70
N ARG A 195 23.52 19.91 29.59
CA ARG A 195 24.98 19.90 29.42
C ARG A 195 25.62 18.61 29.92
N ASN A 196 26.46 18.02 29.08
CA ASN A 196 27.40 16.95 29.43
C ASN A 196 28.62 17.06 28.48
N ASP A 197 29.72 17.59 29.00
CA ASP A 197 30.91 17.91 28.18
C ASP A 197 31.61 16.64 27.66
N ASP A 198 31.61 15.55 28.43
CA ASP A 198 32.23 14.26 28.06
C ASP A 198 31.52 13.58 26.87
N GLU A 199 30.22 13.86 26.76
CA GLU A 199 29.34 13.34 25.72
C GLU A 199 29.02 14.36 24.61
N PHE A 200 29.68 15.53 24.62
CA PHE A 200 29.49 16.62 23.67
C PHE A 200 28.05 17.18 23.62
N ILE A 201 27.32 17.13 24.73
CA ILE A 201 25.95 17.64 24.82
C ILE A 201 25.99 19.05 25.40
N ASN A 202 25.48 20.03 24.64
CA ASN A 202 25.29 21.40 25.10
C ASN A 202 24.14 22.03 24.30
N ALA A 203 22.94 22.10 24.87
CA ALA A 203 21.77 22.60 24.17
C ALA A 203 20.74 23.26 25.10
N ASP A 204 19.92 24.14 24.54
CA ASP A 204 18.71 24.65 25.17
C ASP A 204 17.49 24.07 24.46
N ILE A 205 16.58 23.45 25.20
CA ILE A 205 15.37 22.81 24.68
C ILE A 205 14.16 23.49 25.33
N THR A 206 13.28 24.06 24.51
CA THR A 206 12.05 24.69 24.99
C THR A 206 10.88 23.72 24.83
N VAL A 207 10.20 23.39 25.92
CA VAL A 207 9.00 22.55 25.96
C VAL A 207 7.79 23.39 26.33
N LYS A 208 6.67 23.19 25.63
CA LYS A 208 5.38 23.82 25.90
C LYS A 208 4.37 22.74 26.25
N LEU A 209 3.66 22.93 27.36
CA LEU A 209 2.45 22.19 27.71
C LEU A 209 1.25 23.10 27.46
N GLN A 210 0.26 22.62 26.69
CA GLN A 210 -0.90 23.42 26.32
C GLN A 210 -2.19 22.60 26.35
N LEU A 211 -3.23 23.12 27.00
CA LEU A 211 -4.57 22.57 26.96
C LEU A 211 -5.39 23.16 25.80
N VAL A 212 -6.03 22.29 25.02
CA VAL A 212 -6.97 22.65 23.96
C VAL A 212 -8.21 21.78 24.08
N GLY A 213 -9.32 22.32 24.59
CA GLY A 213 -10.50 21.51 24.90
C GLY A 213 -10.15 20.38 25.88
N ASN A 214 -10.37 19.13 25.47
CA ASN A 214 -10.02 17.93 26.24
C ASN A 214 -8.65 17.32 25.88
N GLU A 215 -7.77 18.11 25.24
CA GLU A 215 -6.46 17.68 24.79
C GLU A 215 -5.33 18.34 25.60
N MET A 216 -4.25 17.60 25.84
CA MET A 216 -2.96 18.11 26.34
C MET A 216 -1.90 17.95 25.25
N HIS A 217 -1.34 19.06 24.80
CA HIS A 217 -0.27 19.10 23.80
C HIS A 217 1.07 19.25 24.52
N PHE A 218 1.99 18.34 24.24
CA PHE A 218 3.39 18.35 24.67
C PHE A 218 4.24 18.64 23.43
N ASP A 219 4.78 19.85 23.32
CA ASP A 219 5.57 20.26 22.16
C ASP A 219 6.96 20.72 22.58
N VAL A 220 8.00 20.19 21.94
CA VAL A 220 9.30 20.86 21.92
C VAL A 220 9.22 21.95 20.86
N THR A 221 9.12 23.21 21.27
CA THR A 221 8.92 24.35 20.35
C THR A 221 10.23 24.91 19.82
N LYS A 222 11.37 24.57 20.46
CA LYS A 222 12.69 25.06 20.06
C LYS A 222 13.79 24.13 20.56
N VAL A 223 14.80 23.90 19.72
CA VAL A 223 16.06 23.26 20.12
C VAL A 223 17.20 24.13 19.62
N VAL A 224 18.10 24.53 20.52
CA VAL A 224 19.32 25.28 20.20
C VAL A 224 20.52 24.42 20.57
N ASN A 225 21.10 23.74 19.59
CA ASN A 225 22.38 23.07 19.78
C ASN A 225 23.50 24.12 19.82
N LYS A 226 24.22 24.22 20.93
CA LYS A 226 25.32 25.19 21.12
C LYS A 226 26.65 24.70 20.56
N ASN A 227 26.70 23.47 20.05
CA ASN A 227 27.84 22.97 19.28
C ASN A 227 27.84 23.56 17.84
N ASN A 228 29.00 23.57 17.19
CA ASN A 228 29.12 23.99 15.79
C ASN A 228 28.57 22.91 14.85
N VAL A 229 27.28 23.01 14.52
CA VAL A 229 26.55 22.10 13.62
C VAL A 229 25.75 22.92 12.61
N GLU A 230 25.90 22.63 11.33
CA GLU A 230 25.15 23.25 10.24
C GLU A 230 24.53 22.14 9.37
N MET A 231 23.22 22.22 9.12
CA MET A 231 22.51 21.24 8.30
C MET A 231 23.05 21.24 6.87
N GLY A 232 23.22 20.06 6.25
CA GLY A 232 23.80 19.93 4.91
C GLY A 232 25.32 20.19 4.83
N LYS A 233 26.02 20.35 5.96
CA LYS A 233 27.49 20.49 6.01
C LYS A 233 28.15 19.34 6.78
N PRO A 234 29.44 19.07 6.52
CA PRO A 234 30.20 18.14 7.35
C PRO A 234 30.34 18.64 8.79
N VAL A 235 30.14 17.74 9.75
CA VAL A 235 30.48 17.93 11.17
C VAL A 235 31.81 17.22 11.48
N ASP A 236 32.63 17.78 12.35
CA ASP A 236 33.92 17.19 12.73
C ASP A 236 33.75 15.95 13.64
N ASN A 237 32.69 15.92 14.45
CA ASN A 237 32.33 14.78 15.29
C ASN A 237 30.80 14.65 15.40
N VAL A 238 30.26 13.54 14.91
CA VAL A 238 28.81 13.24 14.93
C VAL A 238 28.21 13.21 16.34
N ARG A 239 29.00 12.99 17.39
CA ARG A 239 28.54 13.06 18.78
C ARG A 239 28.06 14.45 19.20
N LYS A 240 28.46 15.51 18.47
CA LYS A 240 27.99 16.89 18.70
C LYS A 240 26.55 17.15 18.24
N LEU A 241 25.97 16.25 17.44
CA LEU A 241 24.58 16.35 17.00
C LEU A 241 23.64 16.03 18.16
N ILE A 242 22.51 16.72 18.24
CA ILE A 242 21.39 16.29 19.08
C ILE A 242 20.56 15.32 18.24
N GLN A 243 20.92 14.03 18.28
CA GLN A 243 20.32 12.98 17.46
C GLN A 243 18.99 12.51 18.02
N THR A 244 18.95 12.19 19.31
CA THR A 244 17.73 11.78 19.99
C THR A 244 17.41 12.66 21.18
N ILE A 245 16.12 12.93 21.36
CA ILE A 245 15.55 13.59 22.54
C ILE A 245 14.50 12.65 23.13
N GLU A 246 14.60 12.37 24.42
CA GLU A 246 13.69 11.46 25.11
C GLU A 246 13.42 11.99 26.53
N PHE A 247 12.23 11.70 27.05
CA PHE A 247 11.82 12.01 28.42
C PHE A 247 11.54 10.68 29.17
N PRO A 248 12.58 9.91 29.55
CA PRO A 248 12.40 8.54 30.02
C PRO A 248 11.57 8.49 31.32
N GLY A 249 10.57 7.62 31.34
CA GLY A 249 9.66 7.46 32.46
C GLY A 249 8.58 8.54 32.55
N ASN A 250 8.56 9.54 31.67
CA ASN A 250 7.54 10.59 31.67
C ASN A 250 6.27 10.10 30.96
N THR A 251 5.46 9.33 31.68
CA THR A 251 4.17 8.88 31.16
C THR A 251 3.22 10.08 31.05
N LEU A 252 2.84 10.41 29.81
CA LEU A 252 1.99 11.55 29.49
C LEU A 252 0.58 11.36 30.05
N VAL A 253 0.11 10.10 30.13
CA VAL A 253 -1.10 9.67 30.84
C VAL A 253 -0.93 8.24 31.35
N SER A 254 -1.60 7.89 32.44
CA SER A 254 -1.63 6.58 33.07
C SER A 254 -2.96 6.28 33.76
N VAL A 255 -3.20 4.99 34.02
CA VAL A 255 -4.30 4.52 34.88
C VAL A 255 -3.75 3.62 35.98
N GLY A 256 -4.31 3.78 37.19
CA GLY A 256 -3.94 3.00 38.36
C GLY A 256 -4.90 1.84 38.62
N SER A 257 -4.38 0.72 39.13
CA SER A 257 -5.14 -0.47 39.54
C SER A 257 -6.16 -0.23 40.67
N ASN A 258 -6.16 0.97 41.24
CA ASN A 258 -7.14 1.43 42.24
C ASN A 258 -8.42 1.99 41.60
N LYS A 259 -8.45 2.19 40.27
CA LYS A 259 -9.66 2.53 39.52
C LYS A 259 -10.37 1.24 39.09
N GLN A 260 -11.71 1.28 39.06
CA GLN A 260 -12.50 0.15 38.58
C GLN A 260 -12.29 -0.01 37.06
N ASN A 261 -12.14 -1.26 36.60
CA ASN A 261 -11.85 -1.58 35.20
C ASN A 261 -10.64 -0.82 34.64
N ALA A 262 -9.56 -0.68 35.42
CA ALA A 262 -8.31 -0.08 34.94
C ALA A 262 -7.64 -0.99 33.89
N LYS A 263 -7.40 -0.46 32.70
CA LYS A 263 -6.89 -1.23 31.55
C LYS A 263 -5.92 -0.45 30.68
N PHE A 264 -5.09 -1.20 29.96
CA PHE A 264 -4.33 -0.73 28.82
C PHE A 264 -4.66 -1.56 27.57
N ASP A 265 -4.77 -0.88 26.44
CA ASP A 265 -4.95 -1.48 25.12
C ASP A 265 -3.96 -0.83 24.15
N GLY A 266 -3.27 -1.64 23.33
CA GLY A 266 -2.25 -1.12 22.42
C GLY A 266 -2.07 -1.96 21.17
N ALA A 267 -1.54 -1.35 20.10
CA ALA A 267 -1.34 -2.01 18.82
C ALA A 267 0.12 -1.97 18.37
N GLN A 268 0.65 -3.12 17.99
CA GLN A 268 1.91 -3.31 17.29
C GLN A 268 1.64 -3.76 15.84
N MET A 269 2.66 -3.59 14.99
CA MET A 269 2.56 -4.05 13.60
C MET A 269 2.48 -5.58 13.54
N SER A 270 1.47 -6.11 12.86
CA SER A 270 1.41 -7.50 12.44
C SER A 270 0.86 -7.57 11.03
N THR A 271 1.51 -8.35 10.17
CA THR A 271 1.05 -8.67 8.81
C THR A 271 0.62 -10.13 8.67
N ASN A 272 0.60 -10.87 9.79
CA ASN A 272 0.23 -12.27 9.83
C ASN A 272 -1.25 -12.41 10.17
N THR A 273 -2.03 -13.03 9.29
CA THR A 273 -3.49 -13.20 9.43
C THR A 273 -3.89 -14.00 10.67
N HIS A 274 -3.01 -14.86 11.20
CA HIS A 274 -3.27 -15.69 12.39
C HIS A 274 -2.93 -14.98 13.71
N ARG A 275 -2.13 -13.91 13.66
CA ARG A 275 -1.58 -13.26 14.86
C ARG A 275 -1.96 -11.79 14.88
N ALA A 276 -2.95 -11.44 15.70
CA ALA A 276 -3.32 -10.04 15.92
C ALA A 276 -2.13 -9.28 16.55
N GLY A 277 -1.95 -8.03 16.11
CA GLY A 277 -0.99 -7.09 16.69
C GLY A 277 -1.52 -6.34 17.91
N ASP A 278 -2.72 -6.67 18.39
CA ASP A 278 -3.38 -6.00 19.51
C ASP A 278 -3.03 -6.66 20.84
N TYR A 279 -2.76 -5.84 21.85
CA TYR A 279 -2.44 -6.24 23.21
C TYR A 279 -3.44 -5.61 24.17
N HIS A 280 -3.94 -6.42 25.10
CA HIS A 280 -4.92 -6.02 26.11
C HIS A 280 -4.39 -6.42 27.50
N LEU A 281 -4.35 -5.48 28.43
CA LEU A 281 -3.85 -5.68 29.79
C LEU A 281 -4.84 -5.12 30.82
N ASP A 282 -5.47 -6.00 31.58
CA ASP A 282 -6.24 -5.63 32.77
C ASP A 282 -5.29 -5.42 33.97
N LEU A 283 -5.46 -4.30 34.70
CA LEU A 283 -4.67 -4.03 35.89
C LEU A 283 -5.30 -4.70 37.10
N LYS A 284 -4.46 -5.34 37.91
CA LYS A 284 -4.85 -6.01 39.15
C LYS A 284 -4.07 -5.48 40.35
N THR A 285 -4.57 -5.74 41.55
CA THR A 285 -3.84 -5.50 42.80
C THR A 285 -2.71 -6.51 42.98
N GLY A 286 -1.74 -6.19 43.85
CA GLY A 286 -0.53 -7.00 44.05
C GLY A 286 0.52 -6.76 42.97
N LYS A 287 1.66 -7.45 43.03
CA LYS A 287 2.74 -7.27 42.06
C LYS A 287 2.31 -7.77 40.67
N MET A 288 2.64 -7.00 39.64
CA MET A 288 2.49 -7.36 38.23
C MET A 288 3.87 -7.39 37.57
N ASN A 289 4.01 -8.17 36.50
CA ASN A 289 5.25 -8.23 35.71
C ASN A 289 5.48 -6.89 35.00
N ASP A 290 6.75 -6.53 34.81
CA ASP A 290 7.12 -5.34 34.07
C ASP A 290 6.47 -5.33 32.68
N TYR A 291 6.04 -4.14 32.25
CA TYR A 291 5.33 -3.96 30.99
C TYR A 291 5.86 -2.71 30.26
N ALA A 292 7.03 -2.88 29.65
CA ALA A 292 7.73 -1.85 28.89
C ALA A 292 7.88 -2.27 27.42
N TYR A 293 6.84 -2.02 26.63
CA TYR A 293 6.78 -2.39 25.22
C TYR A 293 6.51 -1.18 24.33
N GLY A 294 7.04 -1.22 23.10
CA GLY A 294 6.78 -0.21 22.08
C GLY A 294 5.47 -0.47 21.32
N PHE A 295 4.71 0.57 21.02
CA PHE A 295 3.42 0.50 20.33
C PHE A 295 3.24 1.61 19.29
N MET A 296 2.46 1.34 18.24
CA MET A 296 2.02 2.34 17.27
C MET A 296 0.89 3.20 17.85
N TYR A 297 -0.02 2.56 18.60
CA TYR A 297 -1.21 3.15 19.22
C TYR A 297 -1.36 2.61 20.64
N GLY A 298 -1.82 3.44 21.57
CA GLY A 298 -1.94 3.07 22.98
C GLY A 298 -3.04 3.86 23.68
N PHE A 299 -3.78 3.16 24.54
CA PHE A 299 -4.94 3.64 25.26
C PHE A 299 -4.86 3.19 26.72
N VAL A 300 -5.26 4.07 27.63
CA VAL A 300 -5.52 3.70 29.03
C VAL A 300 -6.94 4.07 29.38
N SER A 301 -7.63 3.22 30.13
CA SER A 301 -9.02 3.45 30.50
C SER A 301 -9.34 2.96 31.91
N SER A 302 -10.40 3.55 32.47
CA SER A 302 -11.14 3.07 33.64
C SER A 302 -12.63 2.97 33.27
N ASN A 303 -13.48 2.59 34.22
CA ASN A 303 -14.93 2.64 34.04
C ASN A 303 -15.51 4.07 33.86
N GLU A 304 -14.71 5.12 34.00
CA GLU A 304 -15.17 6.52 33.97
C GLU A 304 -14.55 7.33 32.83
N LEU A 305 -13.29 7.07 32.50
CA LEU A 305 -12.51 7.85 31.53
C LEU A 305 -11.62 6.95 30.68
N ALA A 306 -11.43 7.32 29.41
CA ALA A 306 -10.42 6.77 28.52
C ALA A 306 -9.48 7.89 28.05
N ALA A 307 -8.23 7.55 27.76
CA ALA A 307 -7.25 8.46 27.19
C ALA A 307 -6.40 7.77 26.13
N SER A 308 -5.96 8.54 25.14
CA SER A 308 -5.09 8.07 24.08
C SER A 308 -3.93 9.03 23.84
N VAL A 309 -2.81 8.50 23.35
CA VAL A 309 -1.58 9.27 23.11
C VAL A 309 -1.16 9.19 21.65
N TRP A 310 -0.95 10.35 21.03
CA TRP A 310 -0.28 10.47 19.73
C TRP A 310 1.13 11.04 19.94
N SER A 311 2.08 10.63 19.08
CA SER A 311 3.44 11.16 19.02
C SER A 311 3.91 11.18 17.56
N ASN A 312 4.69 12.17 17.16
CA ASN A 312 5.38 12.18 15.87
C ASN A 312 6.74 11.42 15.89
N SER A 313 7.06 10.73 16.99
CA SER A 313 8.26 9.88 17.08
C SER A 313 8.31 8.88 15.92
N GLN A 314 9.42 8.90 15.19
CA GLN A 314 9.78 7.93 14.15
C GLN A 314 10.87 6.97 14.63
N PHE A 315 10.93 6.73 15.94
CA PHE A 315 11.91 5.82 16.53
C PHE A 315 11.50 4.36 16.31
N THR A 316 12.50 3.53 16.09
CA THR A 316 12.32 2.11 15.77
C THR A 316 13.08 1.30 16.80
N TYR A 317 12.37 0.46 17.54
CA TYR A 317 12.99 -0.61 18.32
C TYR A 317 13.29 -1.78 17.38
N GLN A 318 14.38 -2.49 17.62
CA GLN A 318 14.83 -3.54 16.70
C GLN A 318 13.76 -4.63 16.54
N GLY A 319 13.18 -4.76 15.34
CA GLY A 319 12.08 -5.69 15.06
C GLY A 319 10.66 -5.19 15.40
N ASN A 320 10.51 -3.95 15.87
CA ASN A 320 9.24 -3.30 16.18
C ASN A 320 9.24 -1.88 15.61
N ASP A 321 9.00 -1.78 14.29
CA ASP A 321 8.98 -0.52 13.56
C ASP A 321 7.70 0.28 13.85
N PHE A 322 7.77 1.60 13.65
CA PHE A 322 6.66 2.55 13.91
C PHE A 322 6.17 2.62 15.37
N ALA A 323 6.93 2.07 16.32
CA ALA A 323 6.62 2.07 17.75
C ALA A 323 6.83 3.45 18.40
N ARG A 324 5.98 4.42 18.03
CA ARG A 324 6.03 5.82 18.48
C ARG A 324 5.70 6.04 19.95
N LEU A 325 5.09 5.04 20.60
CA LEU A 325 4.75 5.04 22.02
C LEU A 325 5.51 3.94 22.73
N THR A 326 5.78 4.14 24.01
CA THR A 326 6.30 3.10 24.90
C THR A 326 5.48 3.08 26.18
N THR A 327 5.19 1.88 26.70
CA THR A 327 4.52 1.75 28.00
C THR A 327 5.52 1.72 29.15
N ALA A 328 5.07 2.10 30.34
CA ALA A 328 5.81 1.89 31.58
C ALA A 328 4.84 1.46 32.68
N LEU A 329 5.09 0.28 33.27
CA LEU A 329 4.39 -0.17 34.47
C LEU A 329 5.22 0.19 35.70
N GLN A 330 4.61 0.92 36.64
CA GLN A 330 5.24 1.27 37.92
C GLN A 330 4.30 0.96 39.08
N ARG A 331 4.82 0.29 40.11
CA ARG A 331 4.10 0.08 41.37
C ARG A 331 4.50 1.16 42.37
N VAL A 332 3.53 1.97 42.79
CA VAL A 332 3.74 3.11 43.70
C VAL A 332 2.73 3.07 44.84
N ASP A 333 3.20 3.07 46.07
CA ASP A 333 2.39 2.98 47.30
C ASP A 333 1.29 1.90 47.20
N GLY A 334 1.64 0.72 46.70
CA GLY A 334 0.74 -0.43 46.58
C GLY A 334 -0.22 -0.41 45.36
N VAL A 335 -0.17 0.61 44.50
CA VAL A 335 -0.99 0.72 43.27
C VAL A 335 -0.12 0.49 42.04
N ASN A 336 -0.56 -0.35 41.11
CA ASN A 336 0.11 -0.49 39.81
C ASN A 336 -0.42 0.60 38.87
N TYR A 337 0.48 1.36 38.25
CA TYR A 337 0.16 2.35 37.23
C TYR A 337 0.74 1.88 35.91
N ILE A 338 -0.10 1.72 34.89
CA ILE A 338 0.36 1.58 33.52
C ILE A 338 0.24 2.95 32.86
N GLY A 339 1.36 3.46 32.35
CA GLY A 339 1.40 4.74 31.67
C GLY A 339 1.96 4.64 30.25
N ILE A 340 1.61 5.62 29.44
CA ILE A 340 2.05 5.74 28.05
C ILE A 340 2.95 6.97 27.95
N GLN A 341 4.16 6.77 27.44
CA GLN A 341 5.09 7.83 27.09
C GLN A 341 5.34 7.84 25.58
N SER A 342 5.82 8.96 25.04
CA SER A 342 6.41 8.94 23.70
C SER A 342 7.68 8.09 23.71
N SER A 343 7.90 7.33 22.65
CA SER A 343 9.23 6.81 22.32
C SER A 343 10.20 7.97 22.01
N PRO A 344 11.52 7.73 21.97
CA PRO A 344 12.50 8.77 21.64
C PRO A 344 12.16 9.50 20.34
N TYR A 345 12.53 10.77 20.22
CA TYR A 345 12.38 11.52 18.98
C TYR A 345 13.71 11.62 18.26
N TRP A 346 13.70 11.49 16.93
CA TRP A 346 14.83 11.87 16.09
C TRP A 346 14.84 13.39 15.88
N TYR A 347 16.04 13.98 15.85
CA TYR A 347 16.21 15.40 15.52
C TYR A 347 17.34 15.62 14.48
N GLN A 348 18.59 15.81 14.88
CA GLN A 348 19.72 15.99 13.95
C GLN A 348 20.39 14.65 13.61
N ARG A 349 20.43 14.24 12.34
CA ARG A 349 21.12 13.02 11.89
C ARG A 349 22.15 13.32 10.79
N ALA A 350 23.06 12.39 10.54
CA ALA A 350 24.09 12.50 9.52
C ALA A 350 24.35 11.15 8.83
N TYR A 351 24.74 11.20 7.57
CA TYR A 351 25.37 10.08 6.88
C TYR A 351 26.88 10.25 6.95
N LYS A 352 27.58 9.31 7.61
CA LYS A 352 28.98 9.49 8.02
C LYS A 352 29.11 10.80 8.79
N ASN A 353 29.86 11.77 8.27
CA ASN A 353 30.01 13.09 8.89
C ASN A 353 29.20 14.20 8.18
N LEU A 354 28.44 13.90 7.14
CA LEU A 354 27.61 14.89 6.44
C LEU A 354 26.24 14.95 7.11
N VAL A 355 25.92 16.09 7.74
CA VAL A 355 24.62 16.32 8.38
C VAL A 355 23.55 16.38 7.30
N PHE A 356 22.41 15.71 7.52
CA PHE A 356 21.32 15.70 6.55
C PHE A 356 20.74 17.11 6.31
N PRO A 357 20.01 17.33 5.20
CA PRO A 357 19.38 18.61 4.90
C PRO A 357 18.37 19.06 5.97
N GLU A 358 18.13 20.37 6.07
CA GLU A 358 17.26 20.97 7.09
C GLU A 358 15.82 20.44 7.08
N TYR A 359 15.27 20.08 5.93
CA TYR A 359 13.90 19.54 5.82
C TYR A 359 13.69 18.20 6.53
N THR A 360 14.78 17.53 6.93
CA THR A 360 14.75 16.30 7.73
C THR A 360 14.49 16.58 9.22
N LEU A 361 14.65 17.82 9.68
CA LEU A 361 14.33 18.21 11.03
C LEU A 361 12.82 18.24 11.23
N GLU A 362 12.39 17.66 12.34
CA GLU A 362 11.03 17.80 12.84
C GLU A 362 11.08 17.99 14.34
N LEU A 363 10.31 18.95 14.83
CA LEU A 363 10.26 19.23 16.26
C LEU A 363 9.44 18.12 16.97
N PRO A 364 9.94 17.58 18.10
CA PRO A 364 9.18 16.62 18.90
C PRO A 364 7.79 17.13 19.30
N SER A 365 6.77 16.32 19.07
CA SER A 365 5.39 16.63 19.50
C SER A 365 4.66 15.36 19.92
N SER A 366 3.91 15.47 21.01
CA SER A 366 2.97 14.46 21.50
C SER A 366 1.68 15.11 21.97
N LYS A 367 0.59 14.36 21.92
CA LYS A 367 -0.72 14.81 22.39
C LYS A 367 -1.41 13.72 23.17
N VAL A 368 -2.14 14.11 24.20
CA VAL A 368 -3.08 13.27 24.93
C VAL A 368 -4.48 13.82 24.71
N VAL A 369 -5.47 12.95 24.49
CA VAL A 369 -6.89 13.33 24.53
C VAL A 369 -7.61 12.46 25.54
N ILE A 370 -8.46 13.08 26.36
CA ILE A 370 -9.20 12.41 27.45
C ILE A 370 -10.69 12.49 27.16
N THR A 371 -11.39 11.38 27.33
CA THR A 371 -12.81 11.28 27.00
C THR A 371 -13.58 10.41 27.98
N LYS A 372 -14.91 10.58 27.95
CA LYS A 372 -15.90 9.66 28.50
C LYS A 372 -16.41 8.76 27.35
N ASP A 373 -17.55 8.10 27.57
CA ASP A 373 -18.30 7.37 26.55
C ASP A 373 -18.66 8.29 25.36
N LEU A 374 -18.18 7.95 24.17
CA LEU A 374 -18.45 8.64 22.89
C LEU A 374 -19.33 7.82 21.95
N ASN A 375 -19.34 6.49 22.07
CA ASN A 375 -20.12 5.62 21.20
C ASN A 375 -21.52 5.27 21.76
N LYS A 376 -21.84 5.78 22.96
CA LYS A 376 -23.13 5.67 23.67
C LYS A 376 -23.51 4.24 24.02
N ASP A 377 -22.53 3.38 24.30
CA ASP A 377 -22.79 2.01 24.75
C ASP A 377 -22.78 1.83 26.27
N ASN A 378 -22.59 2.92 27.03
CA ASN A 378 -22.48 2.97 28.49
C ASN A 378 -21.25 2.24 29.06
N VAL A 379 -20.26 1.96 28.23
CA VAL A 379 -18.93 1.50 28.62
C VAL A 379 -17.94 2.60 28.26
N VAL A 380 -16.88 2.73 29.05
CA VAL A 380 -15.74 3.57 28.71
C VAL A 380 -14.54 2.66 28.52
N ASP A 381 -14.04 2.58 27.28
CA ASP A 381 -12.92 1.71 26.93
C ASP A 381 -12.00 2.33 25.86
N TRP A 382 -11.10 1.53 25.28
CA TRP A 382 -10.17 2.00 24.25
C TRP A 382 -10.87 2.49 22.98
N GLN A 383 -12.11 2.06 22.69
CA GLN A 383 -12.84 2.48 21.50
C GLN A 383 -13.25 3.95 21.61
N ASP A 384 -13.66 4.42 22.79
CA ASP A 384 -13.90 5.85 23.03
C ASP A 384 -12.61 6.64 22.88
N GLY A 385 -11.53 6.13 23.47
CA GLY A 385 -10.19 6.67 23.32
C GLY A 385 -9.77 6.76 21.84
N ALA A 386 -10.12 5.77 21.02
CA ALA A 386 -9.82 5.69 19.60
C ALA A 386 -10.69 6.62 18.75
N ILE A 387 -11.96 6.85 19.12
CA ILE A 387 -12.81 7.87 18.51
C ILE A 387 -12.20 9.26 18.77
N ALA A 388 -11.86 9.56 20.03
CA ALA A 388 -11.24 10.83 20.41
C ALA A 388 -9.85 11.01 19.78
N TYR A 389 -9.07 9.92 19.66
CA TYR A 389 -7.72 9.92 19.08
C TYR A 389 -7.68 10.53 17.68
N ARG A 390 -8.76 10.39 16.89
CA ARG A 390 -8.83 10.95 15.54
C ARG A 390 -8.65 12.47 15.48
N ASN A 391 -8.93 13.18 16.57
CA ASN A 391 -8.75 14.63 16.67
C ASN A 391 -7.27 15.05 16.82
N ILE A 392 -6.44 14.19 17.41
CA ILE A 392 -5.04 14.48 17.71
C ILE A 392 -4.04 13.79 16.77
N MET A 393 -4.47 12.76 16.06
CA MET A 393 -3.59 11.92 15.23
C MET A 393 -3.09 12.62 13.96
N ASN A 394 -1.95 12.16 13.44
CA ASN A 394 -1.53 12.44 12.07
C ASN A 394 -2.49 11.79 11.06
N ASN A 395 -2.63 12.39 9.88
CA ASN A 395 -3.44 11.87 8.78
C ASN A 395 -2.58 11.78 7.51
N PRO A 396 -2.52 10.61 6.85
CA PRO A 396 -1.82 10.47 5.57
C PRO A 396 -2.36 11.47 4.54
N LYS A 397 -1.47 12.13 3.79
CA LYS A 397 -1.89 13.09 2.75
C LYS A 397 -2.70 12.39 1.66
N GLY A 398 -3.87 12.94 1.32
CA GLY A 398 -4.74 12.39 0.29
C GLY A 398 -5.61 11.22 0.75
N ALA A 399 -5.58 10.86 2.05
CA ALA A 399 -6.42 9.82 2.65
C ALA A 399 -7.92 10.07 2.41
N GLU A 400 -8.35 11.32 2.32
CA GLU A 400 -9.72 11.73 2.06
C GLU A 400 -10.28 11.22 0.72
N SER A 401 -9.40 10.90 -0.25
CA SER A 401 -9.82 10.38 -1.55
C SER A 401 -10.00 8.85 -1.57
N VAL A 402 -9.40 8.14 -0.59
CA VAL A 402 -9.36 6.67 -0.57
C VAL A 402 -10.73 6.00 -0.65
N PRO A 403 -11.80 6.48 0.03
CA PRO A 403 -13.13 5.90 -0.08
C PRO A 403 -13.67 5.84 -1.52
N ASP A 404 -13.26 6.77 -2.38
CA ASP A 404 -13.71 6.88 -3.77
C ASP A 404 -12.85 6.09 -4.76
N LEU A 405 -11.68 5.58 -4.33
CA LEU A 405 -10.75 4.84 -5.19
C LEU A 405 -11.17 3.37 -5.33
N VAL A 406 -12.32 3.13 -5.97
CA VAL A 406 -12.93 1.81 -6.08
C VAL A 406 -12.18 0.88 -7.04
N ALA A 407 -11.64 1.45 -8.12
CA ALA A 407 -11.04 0.69 -9.21
C ALA A 407 -9.53 0.96 -9.34
N TYR A 408 -8.74 0.45 -8.39
CA TYR A 408 -7.29 0.31 -8.56
C TYR A 408 -6.94 -0.71 -9.65
N ARG A 409 -5.86 -0.45 -10.38
CA ARG A 409 -5.23 -1.38 -11.34
C ARG A 409 -3.86 -0.89 -11.76
N ILE A 410 -3.05 -1.78 -12.33
CA ILE A 410 -1.77 -1.47 -12.95
C ILE A 410 -1.88 -1.52 -14.48
N ALA A 411 -1.49 -0.42 -15.14
CA ALA A 411 -1.20 -0.39 -16.57
C ALA A 411 0.31 -0.51 -16.78
N MET A 412 0.76 -1.58 -17.43
CA MET A 412 2.16 -1.97 -17.45
C MET A 412 2.82 -1.75 -18.81
N ASN A 413 4.01 -1.14 -18.82
CA ASN A 413 4.93 -1.13 -19.95
C ASN A 413 6.25 -1.79 -19.56
N PHE A 414 6.90 -2.47 -20.51
CA PHE A 414 8.13 -3.22 -20.25
C PHE A 414 8.94 -3.45 -21.54
N ALA A 415 10.28 -3.42 -21.43
CA ALA A 415 11.21 -3.84 -22.48
C ALA A 415 11.03 -3.17 -23.85
N SER A 416 10.82 -1.86 -23.88
CA SER A 416 10.65 -1.04 -25.09
C SER A 416 9.37 -1.31 -25.89
N GLN A 417 8.53 -2.26 -25.46
CA GLN A 417 7.38 -2.76 -26.24
C GLN A 417 6.19 -1.80 -26.29
N ALA A 418 6.11 -0.82 -25.38
CA ALA A 418 5.02 0.16 -25.31
C ALA A 418 3.61 -0.48 -25.30
N GLN A 419 3.43 -1.51 -24.47
CA GLN A 419 2.19 -2.30 -24.38
C GLN A 419 0.97 -1.48 -23.96
N ASN A 420 1.17 -0.41 -23.18
CA ASN A 420 0.10 0.46 -22.68
C ASN A 420 0.48 1.94 -22.85
N PRO A 421 0.38 2.51 -24.08
CA PRO A 421 0.60 3.94 -24.30
C PRO A 421 -0.36 4.79 -23.46
N PHE A 422 0.06 5.99 -23.04
CA PHE A 422 -0.71 6.80 -22.06
C PHE A 422 -2.15 7.10 -22.53
N LEU A 423 -2.34 7.43 -23.80
CA LEU A 423 -3.67 7.72 -24.34
C LEU A 423 -4.52 6.48 -24.58
N MET A 424 -3.92 5.29 -24.64
CA MET A 424 -4.66 4.03 -24.66
C MET A 424 -5.25 3.71 -23.28
N THR A 425 -4.48 3.96 -22.22
CA THR A 425 -4.99 3.86 -20.83
C THR A 425 -6.21 4.75 -20.60
N LEU A 426 -6.33 5.88 -21.29
CA LEU A 426 -7.52 6.74 -21.22
C LEU A 426 -8.80 6.07 -21.75
N ASP A 427 -8.69 5.22 -22.77
CA ASP A 427 -9.82 4.40 -23.23
C ASP A 427 -10.17 3.32 -22.20
N GLY A 428 -9.18 2.69 -21.56
CA GLY A 428 -9.40 1.81 -20.40
C GLY A 428 -10.16 2.52 -19.26
N ILE A 429 -9.80 3.76 -18.95
CA ILE A 429 -10.51 4.62 -17.98
C ILE A 429 -11.98 4.83 -18.36
N LYS A 430 -12.26 5.15 -19.63
CA LYS A 430 -13.62 5.37 -20.14
C LYS A 430 -14.45 4.08 -20.09
N LYS A 431 -13.85 2.94 -20.43
CA LYS A 431 -14.49 1.62 -20.39
C LYS A 431 -14.92 1.25 -18.96
N ILE A 432 -14.03 1.45 -17.99
CA ILE A 432 -14.38 1.26 -16.56
C ILE A 432 -15.44 2.27 -16.10
N ASN A 433 -15.35 3.53 -16.52
CA ASN A 433 -16.35 4.54 -16.15
C ASN A 433 -17.76 4.15 -16.64
N LEU A 434 -17.88 3.57 -17.84
CA LEU A 434 -19.14 3.02 -18.33
C LEU A 434 -19.62 1.83 -17.49
N HIS A 435 -18.75 0.82 -17.29
CA HIS A 435 -19.13 -0.44 -16.64
C HIS A 435 -19.39 -0.30 -15.13
N THR A 436 -18.84 0.74 -14.52
CA THR A 436 -19.08 1.07 -13.11
C THR A 436 -20.10 2.17 -12.92
N ASP A 437 -20.62 2.76 -13.99
CA ASP A 437 -21.49 3.94 -13.94
C ASP A 437 -20.88 5.11 -13.15
N GLY A 438 -19.60 5.38 -13.37
CA GLY A 438 -18.88 6.50 -12.77
C GLY A 438 -18.45 6.26 -11.32
N LEU A 439 -17.80 5.14 -11.02
CA LEU A 439 -17.01 5.00 -9.79
C LEU A 439 -15.59 5.54 -10.00
N GLY A 440 -14.98 6.04 -8.93
CA GLY A 440 -13.61 6.54 -8.95
C GLY A 440 -12.58 5.42 -9.17
N GLN A 441 -11.45 5.80 -9.76
CA GLN A 441 -10.41 4.86 -10.21
C GLN A 441 -9.02 5.31 -9.73
N SER A 442 -8.08 4.38 -9.60
CA SER A 442 -6.69 4.68 -9.24
C SER A 442 -5.71 3.84 -10.06
N ILE A 443 -5.13 4.45 -11.09
CA ILE A 443 -4.31 3.76 -12.09
C ILE A 443 -2.84 3.95 -11.75
N LEU A 444 -2.16 2.84 -11.48
CA LEU A 444 -0.70 2.81 -11.30
C LEU A 444 -0.02 2.54 -12.64
N LEU A 445 0.72 3.53 -13.15
CA LEU A 445 1.52 3.42 -14.36
C LEU A 445 2.87 2.76 -14.02
N LYS A 446 2.94 1.43 -14.15
CA LYS A 446 4.15 0.64 -13.93
C LYS A 446 4.96 0.60 -15.23
N GLY A 447 6.12 1.24 -15.25
CA GLY A 447 6.90 1.46 -16.47
C GLY A 447 6.51 2.71 -17.25
N TYR A 448 6.07 3.77 -16.56
CA TYR A 448 5.78 5.06 -17.19
C TYR A 448 7.03 5.77 -17.77
N GLY A 449 8.22 5.38 -17.32
CA GLY A 449 9.49 6.03 -17.65
C GLY A 449 10.44 5.11 -18.41
N SER A 450 11.43 5.70 -19.07
CA SER A 450 12.46 4.99 -19.85
C SER A 450 11.84 3.97 -20.82
N GLU A 451 12.35 2.72 -20.84
CA GLU A 451 11.88 1.61 -21.67
C GLU A 451 10.73 0.79 -21.04
N GLY A 452 10.30 1.13 -19.82
CA GLY A 452 9.27 0.42 -19.07
C GLY A 452 9.67 0.11 -17.63
N HIS A 453 8.98 -0.84 -17.02
CA HIS A 453 9.27 -1.29 -15.65
C HIS A 453 10.66 -1.90 -15.57
N ASP A 454 11.38 -1.60 -14.48
CA ASP A 454 12.75 -2.05 -14.24
C ASP A 454 13.76 -1.60 -15.31
N SER A 455 13.52 -0.40 -15.86
CA SER A 455 14.44 0.34 -16.73
C SER A 455 14.61 1.78 -16.23
N GLY A 456 15.81 2.34 -16.37
CA GLY A 456 16.10 3.76 -16.14
C GLY A 456 16.01 4.28 -14.70
N HIS A 457 15.69 3.43 -13.70
CA HIS A 457 15.78 3.80 -12.28
C HIS A 457 17.17 4.40 -12.01
N LEU A 458 17.33 5.63 -11.49
CA LEU A 458 16.45 6.45 -10.64
C LEU A 458 15.85 7.71 -11.32
N ASN A 459 15.90 7.80 -12.65
CA ASN A 459 15.57 9.04 -13.36
C ASN A 459 14.05 9.26 -13.47
N TYR A 460 13.42 9.74 -12.39
CA TYR A 460 11.97 9.94 -12.33
C TYR A 460 11.45 10.90 -13.42
N ALA A 461 12.25 11.87 -13.85
CA ALA A 461 11.82 12.80 -14.89
C ALA A 461 11.87 12.18 -16.31
N ASP A 462 12.42 10.99 -16.51
CA ASP A 462 12.51 10.37 -17.84
C ASP A 462 11.23 9.63 -18.23
N ILE A 463 10.18 10.41 -18.55
CA ILE A 463 8.91 9.88 -19.06
C ILE A 463 9.13 9.17 -20.41
N GLY A 464 8.64 7.94 -20.52
CA GLY A 464 8.89 7.04 -21.65
C GLY A 464 8.42 7.62 -22.97
N LYS A 465 9.35 7.78 -23.92
CA LYS A 465 9.07 8.42 -25.23
C LYS A 465 8.19 7.54 -26.12
N ARG A 466 8.45 6.23 -26.14
CA ARG A 466 7.73 5.26 -26.99
C ARG A 466 6.25 5.10 -26.63
N ILE A 467 5.86 5.49 -25.42
CA ILE A 467 4.46 5.45 -24.93
C ILE A 467 3.74 6.81 -25.01
N GLY A 468 4.37 7.81 -25.65
CA GLY A 468 3.78 9.14 -25.91
C GLY A 468 4.49 10.30 -25.22
N GLY A 469 5.48 10.02 -24.35
CA GLY A 469 6.26 11.04 -23.67
C GLY A 469 5.43 11.95 -22.75
N VAL A 470 5.98 13.12 -22.43
CA VAL A 470 5.37 14.06 -21.47
C VAL A 470 4.07 14.69 -22.00
N GLU A 471 3.91 14.84 -23.32
CA GLU A 471 2.73 15.46 -23.92
C GLU A 471 1.49 14.59 -23.71
N ASP A 472 1.56 13.32 -24.07
CA ASP A 472 0.48 12.37 -23.87
C ASP A 472 0.22 12.08 -22.39
N PHE A 473 1.27 12.05 -21.57
CA PHE A 473 1.09 11.87 -20.13
C PHE A 473 0.32 13.06 -19.51
N LYS A 474 0.67 14.31 -19.86
CA LYS A 474 -0.09 15.49 -19.42
C LYS A 474 -1.53 15.46 -19.91
N LYS A 475 -1.77 15.00 -21.13
CA LYS A 475 -3.12 14.86 -21.68
C LYS A 475 -3.92 13.78 -20.95
N LEU A 476 -3.33 12.64 -20.63
CA LEU A 476 -3.92 11.61 -19.77
C LEU A 476 -4.31 12.22 -18.41
N LEU A 477 -3.39 12.92 -17.73
CA LEU A 477 -3.67 13.56 -16.44
C LEU A 477 -4.82 14.57 -16.50
N ALA A 478 -4.91 15.34 -17.59
CA ALA A 478 -5.97 16.32 -17.77
C ALA A 478 -7.33 15.65 -17.96
N ARG A 479 -7.41 14.63 -18.84
CA ARG A 479 -8.68 13.98 -19.21
C ARG A 479 -9.15 12.94 -18.18
N ALA A 480 -8.24 12.30 -17.45
CA ALA A 480 -8.59 11.32 -16.42
C ALA A 480 -9.49 11.91 -15.31
N LYS A 481 -9.35 13.22 -15.02
CA LYS A 481 -10.16 13.93 -14.03
C LYS A 481 -11.66 13.88 -14.32
N GLU A 482 -12.05 13.86 -15.59
CA GLU A 482 -13.46 13.84 -16.03
C GLU A 482 -14.17 12.52 -15.72
N TYR A 483 -13.39 11.50 -15.35
CA TYR A 483 -13.87 10.16 -15.05
C TYR A 483 -13.50 9.72 -13.62
N GLY A 484 -13.01 10.65 -12.79
CA GLY A 484 -12.58 10.37 -11.41
C GLY A 484 -11.39 9.42 -11.33
N ALA A 485 -10.58 9.38 -12.39
CA ALA A 485 -9.41 8.52 -12.45
C ALA A 485 -8.18 9.27 -11.90
N LYS A 486 -7.69 8.80 -10.76
CA LYS A 486 -6.42 9.23 -10.16
C LYS A 486 -5.29 8.45 -10.81
N ILE A 487 -4.26 9.17 -11.26
CA ILE A 487 -3.11 8.57 -11.92
C ILE A 487 -1.91 8.65 -10.98
N GLY A 488 -1.21 7.53 -10.80
CA GLY A 488 0.05 7.45 -10.09
C GLY A 488 1.12 6.74 -10.90
N ILE A 489 2.35 6.86 -10.46
CA ILE A 489 3.51 6.24 -11.10
C ILE A 489 4.25 5.33 -10.14
N HIS A 490 4.82 4.26 -10.70
CA HIS A 490 5.75 3.39 -10.00
C HIS A 490 7.17 3.94 -10.10
N VAL A 491 7.86 4.03 -8.98
CA VAL A 491 9.27 4.46 -8.89
C VAL A 491 10.03 3.55 -7.93
N ASN A 492 11.37 3.59 -8.03
CA ASN A 492 12.28 2.86 -7.16
C ASN A 492 13.31 3.86 -6.58
N ALA A 493 13.56 3.76 -5.27
CA ALA A 493 14.60 4.52 -4.57
C ALA A 493 15.56 3.59 -3.82
N SER A 494 15.73 2.37 -4.35
CA SER A 494 16.52 1.31 -3.73
C SER A 494 17.52 0.62 -4.67
N GLU A 495 17.27 0.66 -5.98
CA GLU A 495 18.20 0.14 -6.99
C GLU A 495 18.22 1.00 -8.26
N THR A 496 19.26 0.82 -9.07
CA THR A 496 19.49 1.56 -10.30
C THR A 496 20.19 0.70 -11.35
N TYR A 497 20.09 1.11 -12.62
CA TYR A 497 20.71 0.43 -13.76
C TYR A 497 21.72 1.33 -14.47
N PRO A 498 22.79 0.77 -15.08
CA PRO A 498 23.82 1.55 -15.76
C PRO A 498 23.33 2.58 -16.78
N GLU A 499 22.21 2.32 -17.45
CA GLU A 499 21.59 3.22 -18.43
C GLU A 499 21.06 4.53 -17.83
N SER A 500 20.76 4.58 -16.53
CA SER A 500 20.14 5.75 -15.91
C SER A 500 21.10 6.93 -15.81
N LYS A 501 20.60 8.15 -16.10
CA LYS A 501 21.30 9.43 -15.89
C LYS A 501 21.90 9.57 -14.48
N TYR A 502 21.24 9.03 -13.46
CA TYR A 502 21.65 9.15 -12.06
C TYR A 502 22.57 8.03 -11.57
N PHE A 503 22.89 7.08 -12.45
CA PHE A 503 23.86 6.05 -12.13
C PHE A 503 25.25 6.66 -11.98
N SER A 504 25.84 6.49 -10.80
CA SER A 504 27.21 6.94 -10.52
C SER A 504 27.81 6.10 -9.40
N GLU A 505 29.12 5.88 -9.40
CA GLU A 505 29.75 5.00 -8.40
C GLU A 505 29.53 5.43 -6.95
N ALA A 506 29.29 6.72 -6.71
CA ALA A 506 29.14 7.28 -5.38
C ALA A 506 27.79 6.93 -4.74
N ILE A 507 26.72 6.80 -5.53
CA ILE A 507 25.39 6.43 -5.04
C ILE A 507 25.23 4.91 -4.84
N LEU A 508 26.10 4.10 -5.46
CA LEU A 508 26.01 2.64 -5.40
C LEU A 508 26.37 2.11 -4.01
N ARG A 509 25.52 1.23 -3.50
CA ARG A 509 25.75 0.54 -2.23
C ARG A 509 26.86 -0.50 -2.39
N ARG A 510 27.73 -0.58 -1.38
CA ARG A 510 28.83 -1.54 -1.31
C ARG A 510 28.72 -2.39 -0.06
N ASN A 511 29.15 -3.65 -0.16
CA ASN A 511 29.41 -4.51 0.99
C ASN A 511 30.59 -3.95 1.79
N SER A 512 30.79 -4.48 3.00
CA SER A 512 31.91 -4.10 3.87
C SER A 512 33.29 -4.36 3.27
N ASP A 513 33.40 -5.27 2.29
CA ASP A 513 34.63 -5.57 1.55
C ASP A 513 34.86 -4.66 0.32
N GLY A 514 33.95 -3.71 0.06
CA GLY A 514 34.02 -2.77 -1.06
C GLY A 514 33.40 -3.25 -2.36
N THR A 515 32.93 -4.51 -2.43
CA THR A 515 32.20 -5.02 -3.61
C THR A 515 30.81 -4.41 -3.71
N TYR A 516 30.25 -4.31 -4.92
CA TYR A 516 28.89 -3.79 -5.10
C TYR A 516 27.84 -4.73 -4.50
N MET A 517 26.80 -4.15 -3.89
CA MET A 517 25.61 -4.89 -3.53
C MET A 517 24.68 -4.96 -4.74
N TYR A 518 24.75 -6.05 -5.48
CA TYR A 518 23.89 -6.26 -6.64
C TYR A 518 22.41 -6.35 -6.24
N GLY A 519 21.57 -5.73 -7.07
CA GLY A 519 20.11 -5.83 -7.01
C GLY A 519 19.60 -6.94 -7.93
N TRP A 520 18.41 -6.73 -8.49
CA TRP A 520 17.81 -7.73 -9.37
C TRP A 520 18.45 -7.75 -10.76
N ASN A 521 18.55 -8.94 -11.37
CA ASN A 521 18.98 -9.10 -12.76
C ASN A 521 17.80 -9.57 -13.60
N TRP A 522 17.34 -8.73 -14.53
CA TRP A 522 16.26 -9.10 -15.43
C TRP A 522 16.51 -8.61 -16.87
N LEU A 523 16.27 -7.33 -17.16
CA LEU A 523 16.69 -6.71 -18.44
C LEU A 523 18.20 -6.50 -18.43
N ASP A 524 18.67 -5.85 -17.38
CA ASP A 524 20.06 -5.67 -17.03
C ASP A 524 20.27 -6.01 -15.55
N GLN A 525 21.54 -6.23 -15.18
CA GLN A 525 21.92 -6.39 -13.78
C GLN A 525 21.84 -5.03 -13.06
N GLY A 526 20.88 -4.88 -12.17
CA GLY A 526 20.76 -3.73 -11.27
C GLY A 526 21.78 -3.75 -10.14
N ILE A 527 22.08 -2.58 -9.59
CA ILE A 527 22.90 -2.41 -8.39
C ILE A 527 22.10 -1.60 -7.37
N ASN A 528 22.08 -2.05 -6.12
CA ASN A 528 21.40 -1.34 -5.05
C ASN A 528 22.08 0.01 -4.78
N ILE A 529 21.31 1.00 -4.35
CA ILE A 529 21.83 2.32 -3.96
C ILE A 529 21.95 2.46 -2.44
N ASP A 530 22.80 3.37 -1.96
CA ASP A 530 22.83 3.76 -0.55
C ASP A 530 21.82 4.89 -0.32
N ALA A 531 20.68 4.59 0.31
CA ALA A 531 19.59 5.54 0.48
C ALA A 531 19.92 6.70 1.43
N GLU A 532 20.84 6.50 2.38
CA GLU A 532 21.31 7.57 3.27
C GLU A 532 22.30 8.48 2.53
N TYR A 533 23.17 7.91 1.70
CA TYR A 533 23.96 8.71 0.76
C TYR A 533 23.02 9.53 -0.15
N ASP A 534 22.04 8.90 -0.77
CA ASP A 534 21.11 9.56 -1.69
C ASP A 534 20.33 10.71 -1.03
N LEU A 535 19.82 10.49 0.20
CA LEU A 535 19.18 11.54 1.01
C LEU A 535 20.13 12.72 1.29
N SER A 536 21.40 12.45 1.60
CA SER A 536 22.38 13.50 1.90
C SER A 536 22.95 14.20 0.64
N HIS A 537 22.69 13.68 -0.55
CA HIS A 537 23.21 14.19 -1.83
C HIS A 537 22.06 14.45 -2.84
N ASP A 538 21.07 15.23 -2.40
CA ASP A 538 20.03 15.85 -3.22
C ASP A 538 19.02 14.90 -3.91
N ARG A 539 18.61 13.78 -3.28
CA ARG A 539 17.44 12.99 -3.73
C ARG A 539 16.20 13.85 -4.02
N LEU A 540 15.94 14.86 -3.18
CA LEU A 540 14.81 15.79 -3.36
C LEU A 540 14.81 16.52 -4.71
N ALA A 541 15.99 16.76 -5.31
CA ALA A 541 16.07 17.39 -6.62
C ALA A 541 15.41 16.52 -7.71
N ARG A 542 15.55 15.20 -7.65
CA ARG A 542 14.92 14.30 -8.64
C ARG A 542 13.39 14.33 -8.59
N TRP A 543 12.81 14.47 -7.40
CA TRP A 543 11.35 14.66 -7.25
C TRP A 543 10.90 16.00 -7.84
N LYS A 544 11.67 17.07 -7.61
CA LYS A 544 11.40 18.40 -8.17
C LYS A 544 11.52 18.42 -9.69
N GLU A 545 12.51 17.73 -10.27
CA GLU A 545 12.65 17.61 -11.73
C GLU A 545 11.43 16.92 -12.37
N LEU A 546 10.93 15.84 -11.76
CA LEU A 546 9.69 15.20 -12.21
C LEU A 546 8.51 16.19 -12.09
N LYS A 547 8.39 16.89 -10.96
CA LYS A 547 7.31 17.86 -10.72
C LYS A 547 7.34 19.01 -11.73
N GLU A 548 8.51 19.54 -12.05
CA GLU A 548 8.70 20.61 -13.05
C GLU A 548 8.33 20.13 -14.45
N LYS A 549 8.75 18.90 -14.82
CA LYS A 549 8.47 18.36 -16.15
C LYS A 549 6.98 18.04 -16.34
N LEU A 550 6.34 17.43 -15.33
CA LEU A 550 4.96 16.94 -15.42
C LEU A 550 3.90 17.98 -15.02
N GLY A 551 4.20 18.84 -14.05
CA GLY A 551 3.26 19.82 -13.48
C GLY A 551 2.30 19.22 -12.45
N ASP A 552 1.06 19.70 -12.45
CA ASP A 552 -0.01 19.24 -11.56
C ASP A 552 -0.87 18.14 -12.18
N GLY A 553 -1.57 17.38 -11.34
CA GLY A 553 -2.58 16.40 -11.76
C GLY A 553 -2.22 14.94 -11.48
N LEU A 554 -0.95 14.62 -11.25
CA LEU A 554 -0.54 13.33 -10.70
C LEU A 554 -1.05 13.23 -9.25
N ASP A 555 -1.63 12.08 -8.89
CA ASP A 555 -2.22 11.84 -7.58
C ASP A 555 -1.22 11.22 -6.60
N PHE A 556 -0.56 10.12 -6.99
CA PHE A 556 0.25 9.34 -6.06
C PHE A 556 1.58 8.84 -6.65
N ILE A 557 2.53 8.59 -5.74
CA ILE A 557 3.77 7.88 -6.00
C ILE A 557 3.68 6.51 -5.31
N TYR A 558 3.86 5.46 -6.09
CA TYR A 558 4.07 4.11 -5.58
C TYR A 558 5.57 3.83 -5.50
N LEU A 559 6.08 3.75 -4.28
CA LEU A 559 7.49 3.46 -4.01
C LEU A 559 7.68 1.94 -3.86
N ASP A 560 8.23 1.31 -4.88
CA ASP A 560 8.48 -0.14 -4.87
C ASP A 560 9.71 -0.48 -4.03
N VAL A 561 9.80 -1.74 -3.58
CA VAL A 561 10.98 -2.33 -2.90
C VAL A 561 11.26 -1.79 -1.49
N TRP A 562 11.14 -0.47 -1.28
CA TRP A 562 11.47 0.22 -0.05
C TRP A 562 10.85 -0.43 1.19
N GLY A 563 11.69 -0.82 2.15
CA GLY A 563 11.30 -1.57 3.34
C GLY A 563 11.97 -2.94 3.45
N ASN A 564 12.45 -3.50 2.33
CA ASN A 564 13.16 -4.79 2.35
C ASN A 564 14.66 -4.68 2.71
N GLY A 565 15.20 -3.46 2.81
CA GLY A 565 16.58 -3.18 3.19
C GLY A 565 17.61 -3.28 2.07
N GLN A 566 17.20 -3.40 0.79
CA GLN A 566 18.11 -3.37 -0.36
C GLN A 566 18.98 -2.11 -0.39
N SER A 567 18.45 -0.97 0.04
CA SER A 567 19.15 0.32 0.05
C SER A 567 19.69 0.79 1.39
N GLY A 568 19.65 -0.08 2.41
CA GLY A 568 20.11 0.24 3.76
C GLY A 568 18.94 0.41 4.72
N ASP A 569 18.99 1.46 5.54
CA ASP A 569 17.93 1.77 6.51
C ASP A 569 16.64 2.22 5.79
N ASN A 570 15.58 1.43 5.94
CA ASN A 570 14.23 1.74 5.45
C ASN A 570 13.20 1.68 6.58
N THR A 571 13.62 1.92 7.83
CA THR A 571 12.73 1.95 9.01
C THR A 571 11.82 3.20 9.02
N ALA A 572 11.07 3.43 10.09
CA ALA A 572 10.13 4.54 10.22
C ALA A 572 10.71 5.92 9.85
N TRP A 573 11.87 6.31 10.39
CA TRP A 573 12.44 7.64 10.13
C TRP A 573 12.76 7.89 8.64
N PRO A 574 13.61 7.08 7.96
CA PRO A 574 13.93 7.36 6.55
C PRO A 574 12.68 7.23 5.66
N THR A 575 11.72 6.36 6.02
CA THR A 575 10.43 6.24 5.33
C THR A 575 9.58 7.50 5.47
N HIS A 576 9.55 8.10 6.66
CA HIS A 576 8.86 9.36 6.89
C HIS A 576 9.49 10.51 6.09
N ILE A 577 10.82 10.56 6.03
CA ILE A 577 11.54 11.58 5.25
C ILE A 577 11.25 11.47 3.75
N ILE A 578 11.34 10.28 3.15
CA ILE A 578 11.03 10.13 1.72
C ILE A 578 9.54 10.39 1.44
N SER A 579 8.65 10.05 2.38
CA SER A 579 7.23 10.42 2.30
C SER A 579 7.04 11.94 2.32
N LYS A 580 7.76 12.68 3.18
CA LYS A 580 7.74 14.16 3.17
C LYS A 580 8.24 14.74 1.84
N GLU A 581 9.29 14.16 1.26
CA GLU A 581 9.79 14.58 -0.05
C GLU A 581 8.70 14.45 -1.13
N ILE A 582 8.03 13.29 -1.21
CA ILE A 582 6.91 13.01 -2.12
C ILE A 582 5.74 13.94 -1.85
N ASN A 583 5.29 14.01 -0.60
CA ASN A 583 4.13 14.81 -0.18
C ASN A 583 4.34 16.30 -0.45
N SER A 584 5.57 16.80 -0.32
CA SER A 584 5.89 18.21 -0.62
C SER A 584 5.71 18.58 -2.10
N GLN A 585 5.68 17.61 -3.02
CA GLN A 585 5.37 17.83 -4.44
C GLN A 585 3.87 17.84 -4.76
N GLY A 586 3.03 17.55 -3.75
CA GLY A 586 1.58 17.44 -3.91
C GLY A 586 1.04 16.02 -4.02
N TRP A 587 1.90 15.00 -3.98
CA TRP A 587 1.51 13.62 -4.24
C TRP A 587 1.23 12.84 -2.96
N ARG A 588 0.32 11.87 -3.05
CA ARG A 588 0.01 10.87 -2.02
C ARG A 588 1.07 9.75 -2.05
N MET A 589 1.42 9.24 -0.87
CA MET A 589 2.38 8.15 -0.71
C MET A 589 1.69 6.78 -0.72
N THR A 590 2.23 5.84 -1.50
CA THR A 590 1.85 4.42 -1.51
C THR A 590 3.10 3.52 -1.61
N ILE A 591 3.01 2.28 -1.16
CA ILE A 591 4.19 1.39 -1.04
C ILE A 591 3.88 -0.08 -1.30
N GLU A 592 4.91 -0.90 -1.48
CA GLU A 592 4.78 -2.34 -1.74
C GLU A 592 4.28 -3.14 -0.52
N TRP A 593 5.01 -3.05 0.60
CA TRP A 593 4.87 -3.97 1.73
C TRP A 593 3.74 -3.61 2.68
N GLY A 594 3.01 -4.64 3.17
CA GLY A 594 1.95 -4.45 4.17
C GLY A 594 2.42 -3.85 5.50
N TYR A 595 3.68 -4.08 5.89
CA TYR A 595 4.28 -3.52 7.11
C TYR A 595 4.88 -2.11 6.92
N GLY A 596 4.99 -1.63 5.67
CA GLY A 596 5.73 -0.43 5.34
C GLY A 596 4.92 0.86 5.52
N ALA A 597 5.63 1.95 5.83
CA ALA A 597 5.13 3.32 5.82
C ALA A 597 3.78 3.53 6.56
N GLU A 598 3.63 2.95 7.75
CA GLU A 598 2.36 3.01 8.49
C GLU A 598 1.85 4.45 8.70
N TYR A 599 2.79 5.37 8.95
CA TYR A 599 2.50 6.78 9.26
C TYR A 599 1.95 7.58 8.06
N ASP A 600 2.44 7.31 6.85
CA ASP A 600 2.23 8.19 5.68
C ASP A 600 1.54 7.51 4.49
N SER A 601 1.55 6.18 4.39
CA SER A 601 1.00 5.48 3.25
C SER A 601 -0.52 5.34 3.31
N THR A 602 -1.13 5.40 2.14
CA THR A 602 -2.57 5.21 1.91
C THR A 602 -2.91 3.91 1.18
N PHE A 603 -1.91 3.19 0.67
CA PHE A 603 -2.09 1.93 -0.08
C PHE A 603 -0.84 1.06 0.00
N GLN A 604 -1.06 -0.25 0.16
CA GLN A 604 -0.02 -1.28 0.25
C GLN A 604 -0.34 -2.36 -0.76
N HIS A 605 0.55 -2.58 -1.73
CA HIS A 605 0.29 -3.53 -2.81
C HIS A 605 0.09 -4.96 -2.28
N TRP A 606 0.88 -5.41 -1.30
CA TRP A 606 0.77 -6.77 -0.75
C TRP A 606 -0.41 -6.94 0.23
N ALA A 607 -1.04 -5.84 0.66
CA ALA A 607 -2.33 -5.86 1.35
C ALA A 607 -3.49 -5.92 0.35
N ALA A 608 -3.41 -5.14 -0.73
CA ALA A 608 -4.46 -5.02 -1.75
C ALA A 608 -4.52 -6.22 -2.71
N ASP A 609 -3.38 -6.71 -3.22
CA ASP A 609 -3.33 -7.96 -3.95
C ASP A 609 -3.16 -9.11 -2.95
N LEU A 610 -4.29 -9.78 -2.70
CA LEU A 610 -4.39 -10.83 -1.71
C LEU A 610 -3.57 -12.07 -2.10
N THR A 611 -3.11 -12.22 -3.34
CA THR A 611 -2.39 -13.42 -3.80
C THR A 611 -0.90 -13.45 -3.43
N TYR A 612 -0.27 -12.31 -3.15
CA TYR A 612 1.16 -12.24 -2.83
C TYR A 612 1.52 -12.72 -1.42
N GLY A 613 2.78 -13.07 -1.16
CA GLY A 613 3.34 -13.18 0.19
C GLY A 613 2.81 -14.26 1.15
N GLY A 614 1.67 -14.88 0.85
CA GLY A 614 1.01 -15.80 1.78
C GLY A 614 0.47 -15.10 3.03
N TYR A 615 -0.01 -15.90 3.99
CA TYR A 615 -0.70 -15.44 5.19
C TYR A 615 0.14 -14.59 6.15
N THR A 616 1.47 -14.58 6.03
CA THR A 616 2.38 -13.85 6.94
C THR A 616 2.76 -12.44 6.49
N LEU A 617 2.47 -12.08 5.23
CA LEU A 617 2.89 -10.82 4.60
C LEU A 617 1.70 -10.14 3.90
N LYS A 618 0.64 -9.91 4.66
CA LYS A 618 -0.60 -9.24 4.23
C LYS A 618 -0.66 -7.81 4.81
N GLY A 619 -1.85 -7.20 4.75
CA GLY A 619 -2.13 -5.95 5.44
C GLY A 619 -2.08 -6.06 6.97
N ILE A 620 -2.28 -4.93 7.63
CA ILE A 620 -2.19 -4.77 9.09
C ILE A 620 -3.31 -5.57 9.76
N ASN A 621 -2.92 -6.59 10.54
CA ASN A 621 -3.81 -7.40 11.37
C ASN A 621 -3.90 -6.80 12.79
N SER A 622 -4.69 -5.74 12.94
CA SER A 622 -4.97 -5.06 14.21
C SER A 622 -6.37 -4.44 14.14
N ASN A 623 -7.25 -4.85 15.04
CA ASN A 623 -8.60 -4.29 15.19
C ASN A 623 -8.49 -2.84 15.64
N ILE A 624 -7.58 -2.52 16.56
CA ILE A 624 -7.34 -1.15 17.03
C ILE A 624 -6.94 -0.24 15.86
N THR A 625 -5.92 -0.65 15.08
CA THR A 625 -5.41 0.17 13.97
C THR A 625 -6.46 0.35 12.88
N ARG A 626 -7.20 -0.72 12.55
CA ARG A 626 -8.28 -0.68 11.55
C ARG A 626 -9.49 0.13 12.03
N PHE A 627 -9.86 0.03 13.31
CA PHE A 627 -10.90 0.87 13.91
C PHE A 627 -10.59 2.35 13.70
N ILE A 628 -9.36 2.77 13.99
CA ILE A 628 -8.96 4.18 13.88
C ILE A 628 -8.98 4.63 12.41
N ARG A 629 -8.40 3.83 11.50
CA ARG A 629 -7.99 4.30 10.16
C ARG A 629 -8.60 3.60 8.95
N ASN A 630 -9.58 2.69 9.10
CA ASN A 630 -10.15 1.94 7.95
C ASN A 630 -10.47 2.83 6.74
N HIS A 631 -11.07 4.01 7.01
CA HIS A 631 -11.48 5.02 6.04
C HIS A 631 -10.33 5.76 5.31
N GLN A 632 -9.09 5.65 5.78
CA GLN A 632 -7.97 6.47 5.30
C GLN A 632 -7.02 5.75 4.36
N LYS A 633 -7.10 4.41 4.29
CA LYS A 633 -6.07 3.60 3.62
C LYS A 633 -6.58 2.22 3.20
N ASP A 634 -5.99 1.68 2.14
CA ASP A 634 -6.15 0.30 1.68
C ASP A 634 -4.95 -0.53 2.14
N SER A 635 -4.92 -0.83 3.43
CA SER A 635 -3.77 -1.41 4.15
C SER A 635 -4.11 -2.66 4.95
N TRP A 636 -5.29 -3.23 4.72
CA TRP A 636 -5.92 -4.17 5.63
C TRP A 636 -5.87 -5.60 5.11
N VAL A 637 -6.09 -6.55 6.01
CA VAL A 637 -6.39 -7.92 5.63
C VAL A 637 -7.77 -7.97 4.96
N GLY A 638 -7.81 -8.39 3.69
CA GLY A 638 -9.04 -8.66 2.92
C GLY A 638 -9.46 -10.13 2.95
N ASP A 639 -10.59 -10.45 2.33
CA ASP A 639 -11.13 -11.82 2.31
C ASP A 639 -10.29 -12.76 1.43
N TYR A 640 -9.53 -13.64 2.08
CA TYR A 640 -8.74 -14.69 1.44
C TYR A 640 -8.74 -15.94 2.33
N PRO A 641 -9.76 -16.81 2.21
CA PRO A 641 -10.08 -17.79 3.25
C PRO A 641 -8.97 -18.81 3.49
N SER A 642 -8.16 -19.07 2.47
CA SER A 642 -7.01 -19.99 2.55
C SER A 642 -5.87 -19.53 3.46
N TYR A 643 -5.92 -18.28 3.93
CA TYR A 643 -4.99 -17.72 4.93
C TYR A 643 -5.57 -17.72 6.34
N GLY A 644 -6.84 -18.10 6.53
CA GLY A 644 -7.46 -18.19 7.84
C GLY A 644 -7.44 -16.89 8.66
N GLY A 645 -7.71 -17.01 9.96
CA GLY A 645 -7.71 -15.90 10.92
C GLY A 645 -8.47 -14.67 10.43
N ALA A 646 -7.81 -13.51 10.44
CA ALA A 646 -8.37 -12.23 9.99
C ALA A 646 -8.76 -12.19 8.50
N ALA A 647 -8.25 -13.11 7.67
CA ALA A 647 -8.57 -13.19 6.24
C ALA A 647 -9.80 -14.05 5.94
N ASN A 648 -10.39 -14.70 6.96
CA ASN A 648 -11.61 -15.48 6.77
C ASN A 648 -12.86 -14.59 6.89
N TYR A 649 -13.19 -13.91 5.79
CA TYR A 649 -14.35 -13.02 5.65
C TYR A 649 -14.37 -11.87 6.68
N PRO A 650 -13.40 -10.94 6.65
CA PRO A 650 -13.41 -9.75 7.51
C PRO A 650 -14.69 -8.92 7.29
N LEU A 651 -15.36 -8.50 8.37
CA LEU A 651 -16.64 -7.79 8.29
C LEU A 651 -16.55 -6.46 7.55
N LEU A 652 -15.40 -5.77 7.60
CA LEU A 652 -15.14 -4.55 6.83
C LEU A 652 -14.67 -4.82 5.38
N GLY A 653 -14.69 -6.07 4.94
CA GLY A 653 -14.06 -6.48 3.68
C GLY A 653 -12.56 -6.18 3.71
N GLY A 654 -12.08 -5.48 2.69
CA GLY A 654 -10.68 -5.16 2.47
C GLY A 654 -10.40 -5.20 0.99
N TYR A 655 -9.66 -4.22 0.47
CA TYR A 655 -9.50 -4.07 -0.97
C TYR A 655 -8.88 -5.33 -1.57
N ASN A 656 -9.49 -5.84 -2.64
CA ASN A 656 -8.99 -6.98 -3.40
C ASN A 656 -8.64 -6.51 -4.81
N MET A 657 -7.36 -6.49 -5.13
CA MET A 657 -6.84 -5.96 -6.39
C MET A 657 -6.74 -7.05 -7.46
N LYS A 658 -7.18 -6.68 -8.67
CA LYS A 658 -6.94 -7.39 -9.92
C LYS A 658 -6.56 -6.36 -10.99
N ASP A 659 -6.18 -6.85 -12.17
CA ASP A 659 -5.66 -6.02 -13.26
C ASP A 659 -6.10 -6.61 -14.60
N PHE A 660 -6.26 -5.75 -15.60
CA PHE A 660 -6.50 -6.18 -16.98
C PHE A 660 -5.53 -5.55 -18.01
N GLU A 661 -4.60 -4.71 -17.57
CA GLU A 661 -3.69 -3.93 -18.43
C GLU A 661 -2.23 -4.44 -18.30
N GLY A 662 -2.05 -5.76 -18.20
CA GLY A 662 -0.77 -6.44 -18.43
C GLY A 662 0.01 -6.90 -17.20
N TRP A 663 -0.24 -6.35 -16.01
CA TRP A 663 0.51 -6.76 -14.80
C TRP A 663 0.41 -8.28 -14.55
N GLN A 664 1.56 -8.95 -14.40
CA GLN A 664 1.68 -10.42 -14.33
C GLN A 664 1.00 -11.18 -15.48
N GLY A 665 0.86 -10.53 -16.64
CA GLY A 665 0.10 -11.02 -17.78
C GLY A 665 -1.39 -11.17 -17.52
N ARG A 666 -1.96 -10.46 -16.53
CA ARG A 666 -3.39 -10.41 -16.27
C ARG A 666 -4.03 -9.41 -17.25
N SER A 667 -4.94 -9.92 -18.09
CA SER A 667 -5.76 -9.09 -19.00
C SER A 667 -7.23 -9.56 -19.08
N ASP A 668 -7.72 -10.25 -18.05
CA ASP A 668 -9.12 -10.68 -17.94
C ASP A 668 -10.00 -9.52 -17.43
N TYR A 669 -10.63 -8.81 -18.36
CA TYR A 669 -11.45 -7.63 -18.06
C TYR A 669 -12.72 -7.97 -17.26
N GLU A 670 -13.43 -9.05 -17.61
CA GLU A 670 -14.66 -9.44 -16.90
C GLU A 670 -14.35 -9.93 -15.48
N GLY A 671 -13.25 -10.67 -15.32
CA GLY A 671 -12.76 -11.07 -14.00
C GLY A 671 -12.38 -9.87 -13.11
N TYR A 672 -11.87 -8.79 -13.71
CA TYR A 672 -11.61 -7.52 -13.01
C TYR A 672 -12.92 -6.87 -12.53
N ILE A 673 -13.91 -6.70 -13.41
CA ILE A 673 -15.21 -6.08 -13.08
C ILE A 673 -15.96 -6.88 -12.02
N ARG A 674 -16.04 -8.21 -12.18
CA ARG A 674 -16.66 -9.09 -11.18
C ARG A 674 -16.07 -8.86 -9.80
N ASN A 675 -14.74 -8.84 -9.71
CA ASN A 675 -14.04 -8.65 -8.44
C ASN A 675 -14.34 -7.28 -7.79
N LEU A 676 -14.47 -6.20 -8.59
CA LEU A 676 -14.85 -4.89 -8.06
C LEU A 676 -16.19 -4.94 -7.33
N PHE A 677 -17.21 -5.52 -7.96
CA PHE A 677 -18.56 -5.60 -7.39
C PHE A 677 -18.69 -6.63 -6.28
N GLU A 678 -17.95 -7.73 -6.36
CA GLU A 678 -17.96 -8.77 -5.34
C GLU A 678 -17.28 -8.31 -4.03
N ASN A 679 -16.17 -7.58 -4.11
CA ASN A 679 -15.34 -7.28 -2.94
C ASN A 679 -15.22 -5.77 -2.63
N ASN A 680 -15.01 -4.95 -3.66
CA ASN A 680 -14.52 -3.57 -3.46
C ASN A 680 -15.63 -2.56 -3.23
N ILE A 681 -16.83 -2.75 -3.81
CA ILE A 681 -17.96 -1.83 -3.59
C ILE A 681 -18.29 -1.69 -2.10
N MET A 682 -18.52 -2.80 -1.41
CA MET A 682 -18.85 -2.77 0.02
C MET A 682 -17.66 -2.29 0.87
N THR A 683 -16.44 -2.72 0.54
CA THR A 683 -15.22 -2.23 1.20
C THR A 683 -15.13 -0.70 1.16
N LYS A 684 -15.34 -0.12 -0.02
CA LYS A 684 -15.26 1.32 -0.26
C LYS A 684 -16.45 2.06 0.33
N TYR A 685 -17.64 1.47 0.28
CA TYR A 685 -18.81 1.99 0.97
C TYR A 685 -18.56 2.18 2.47
N PHE A 686 -17.95 1.19 3.15
CA PHE A 686 -17.60 1.32 4.57
C PHE A 686 -16.57 2.40 4.85
N GLN A 687 -15.68 2.70 3.90
CA GLN A 687 -14.68 3.76 4.05
C GLN A 687 -15.27 5.17 4.01
N HIS A 688 -16.52 5.35 3.56
CA HIS A 688 -17.25 6.63 3.69
C HIS A 688 -17.74 6.89 5.12
N TYR A 689 -17.53 5.95 6.04
CA TYR A 689 -17.89 6.02 7.45
C TYR A 689 -16.67 5.73 8.32
N LYS A 690 -16.70 6.20 9.57
CA LYS A 690 -15.67 5.98 10.58
C LYS A 690 -16.20 4.95 11.58
N VAL A 691 -15.39 3.96 11.95
CA VAL A 691 -15.82 2.94 12.93
C VAL A 691 -16.12 3.61 14.29
N SER A 692 -17.24 3.25 14.91
CA SER A 692 -17.67 3.76 16.21
C SER A 692 -17.79 2.65 17.25
N LYS A 693 -17.99 1.40 16.84
CA LYS A 693 -18.07 0.24 17.73
C LYS A 693 -17.55 -1.03 17.06
N TRP A 694 -16.87 -1.87 17.82
CA TRP A 694 -16.34 -3.15 17.41
C TRP A 694 -16.55 -4.19 18.51
N VAL A 695 -17.34 -5.22 18.22
CA VAL A 695 -17.67 -6.29 19.16
C VAL A 695 -17.10 -7.60 18.63
N ASN A 696 -16.21 -8.18 19.44
CA ASN A 696 -15.64 -9.49 19.17
C ASN A 696 -16.55 -10.61 19.69
N GLY A 697 -16.44 -11.76 19.05
CA GLY A 697 -17.09 -13.00 19.47
C GLY A 697 -16.24 -13.84 20.42
N ASN A 698 -16.57 -15.13 20.49
CA ASN A 698 -15.79 -16.08 21.27
C ASN A 698 -14.60 -16.59 20.46
N PRO A 699 -13.45 -16.90 21.10
CA PRO A 699 -12.33 -17.55 20.43
C PRO A 699 -12.76 -18.84 19.73
N VAL A 700 -12.29 -19.05 18.51
CA VAL A 700 -12.56 -20.22 17.68
C VAL A 700 -11.25 -20.92 17.34
N ALA A 701 -11.29 -22.24 17.18
CA ALA A 701 -10.15 -23.00 16.68
C ALA A 701 -10.18 -23.03 15.14
N MET A 702 -9.05 -22.76 14.51
CA MET A 702 -8.85 -22.88 13.06
C MET A 702 -7.62 -23.75 12.77
N SER A 703 -7.62 -24.36 11.59
CA SER A 703 -6.57 -25.26 11.11
C SER A 703 -6.32 -25.05 9.62
N ASP A 704 -5.28 -24.28 9.31
CA ASP A 704 -4.86 -23.97 7.95
C ASP A 704 -3.36 -23.64 7.92
N ASN A 705 -2.78 -23.63 6.72
CA ASN A 705 -1.34 -23.38 6.48
C ASN A 705 -0.39 -24.20 7.38
N GLY A 706 -0.81 -25.39 7.83
CA GLY A 706 -0.02 -26.29 8.67
C GLY A 706 0.01 -25.93 10.17
N GLN A 707 -0.86 -25.02 10.63
CA GLN A 707 -0.95 -24.59 12.03
C GLN A 707 -2.36 -24.78 12.57
N ASN A 708 -2.45 -25.13 13.85
CA ASN A 708 -3.66 -25.02 14.65
C ASN A 708 -3.53 -23.79 15.53
N TYR A 709 -4.50 -22.90 15.51
CA TYR A 709 -4.47 -21.66 16.29
C TYR A 709 -5.86 -21.27 16.78
N LYS A 710 -5.92 -20.45 17.83
CA LYS A 710 -7.15 -19.80 18.30
C LYS A 710 -7.23 -18.41 17.67
N TRP A 711 -8.40 -18.05 17.14
CA TRP A 711 -8.69 -16.74 16.59
C TRP A 711 -9.95 -16.18 17.24
N THR A 712 -9.97 -14.89 17.57
CA THR A 712 -11.17 -14.22 18.11
C THR A 712 -11.73 -13.32 17.02
N PRO A 713 -12.83 -13.71 16.34
CA PRO A 713 -13.38 -12.93 15.25
C PRO A 713 -14.21 -11.76 15.72
N GLU A 714 -14.29 -10.74 14.88
CA GLU A 714 -15.29 -9.71 14.98
C GLU A 714 -16.68 -10.24 14.58
N MET A 715 -17.67 -9.89 15.39
CA MET A 715 -19.07 -10.31 15.21
C MET A 715 -19.98 -9.16 14.83
N GLU A 716 -19.69 -7.95 15.30
CA GLU A 716 -20.51 -6.77 15.04
C GLU A 716 -19.64 -5.52 14.95
N ILE A 717 -19.85 -4.70 13.92
CA ILE A 717 -19.15 -3.43 13.71
C ILE A 717 -20.17 -2.34 13.38
N HIS A 718 -20.03 -1.19 14.05
CA HIS A 718 -20.80 0.01 13.77
C HIS A 718 -19.87 1.08 13.18
N LEU A 719 -20.38 1.81 12.20
CA LEU A 719 -19.70 2.96 11.61
C LEU A 719 -20.66 4.14 11.51
N THR A 720 -20.14 5.35 11.68
CA THR A 720 -20.90 6.59 11.55
C THR A 720 -20.21 7.58 10.62
N ASN A 721 -20.99 8.48 10.02
CA ASN A 721 -20.47 9.62 9.27
C ASN A 721 -20.87 10.94 9.96
N ASP A 722 -20.40 12.06 9.39
CA ASP A 722 -20.65 13.38 9.95
C ASP A 722 -22.13 13.84 9.79
N ASN A 723 -22.93 13.14 8.97
CA ASN A 723 -24.38 13.36 8.82
C ASN A 723 -25.21 12.63 9.89
N GLY A 724 -24.58 11.78 10.71
CA GLY A 724 -25.26 10.97 11.73
C GLY A 724 -25.86 9.67 11.20
N ASP A 725 -25.56 9.28 9.96
CA ASP A 725 -25.92 7.97 9.45
C ASP A 725 -25.14 6.87 10.18
N GLU A 726 -25.79 5.74 10.43
CA GLU A 726 -25.21 4.57 11.09
C GLU A 726 -25.25 3.35 10.17
N VAL A 727 -24.07 2.78 9.93
CA VAL A 727 -23.92 1.47 9.29
C VAL A 727 -23.63 0.43 10.37
N LYS A 728 -24.43 -0.63 10.42
CA LYS A 728 -24.21 -1.78 11.31
C LYS A 728 -23.99 -3.04 10.48
N ILE A 729 -22.91 -3.75 10.77
CA ILE A 729 -22.50 -4.98 10.10
C ILE A 729 -22.48 -6.12 11.12
N VAL A 730 -23.17 -7.23 10.86
CA VAL A 730 -23.26 -8.37 11.78
C VAL A 730 -22.90 -9.68 11.07
N ARG A 731 -21.93 -10.42 11.61
CA ARG A 731 -21.59 -11.78 11.19
C ARG A 731 -22.70 -12.74 11.61
N GLN A 732 -23.13 -13.62 10.72
CA GLN A 732 -24.28 -14.49 11.01
C GLN A 732 -23.97 -15.71 11.90
N SER A 733 -22.69 -16.08 12.07
CA SER A 733 -22.27 -17.15 12.98
C SER A 733 -20.86 -16.91 13.54
N ASN A 734 -20.63 -17.34 14.79
CA ASN A 734 -19.30 -17.42 15.40
C ASN A 734 -18.62 -18.78 15.14
N ASP A 735 -19.33 -19.78 14.59
CA ASP A 735 -18.73 -21.10 14.29
C ASP A 735 -18.02 -21.07 12.92
N PRO A 736 -16.68 -21.19 12.86
CA PRO A 736 -15.94 -21.10 11.60
C PRO A 736 -16.24 -22.25 10.63
N ASN A 737 -16.90 -23.32 11.07
CA ASN A 737 -17.33 -24.43 10.22
C ASN A 737 -18.72 -24.20 9.60
N SER A 738 -19.47 -23.21 10.09
CA SER A 738 -20.75 -22.84 9.51
C SER A 738 -20.53 -21.97 8.26
N PRO A 739 -21.25 -22.19 7.15
CA PRO A 739 -21.22 -21.27 6.01
C PRO A 739 -21.66 -19.85 6.39
N ASP A 740 -22.46 -19.70 7.44
CA ASP A 740 -22.93 -18.41 7.94
C ASP A 740 -21.84 -17.60 8.67
N TYR A 741 -20.69 -18.23 8.98
CA TYR A 741 -19.51 -17.49 9.43
C TYR A 741 -19.05 -16.52 8.34
N ARG A 742 -19.14 -16.92 7.08
CA ARG A 742 -18.73 -16.14 5.91
C ARG A 742 -19.88 -15.36 5.27
N LYS A 743 -20.87 -15.01 6.08
CA LYS A 743 -21.99 -14.16 5.70
C LYS A 743 -22.14 -13.03 6.71
N ARG A 744 -22.55 -11.88 6.21
CA ARG A 744 -22.93 -10.73 7.03
C ARG A 744 -24.27 -10.16 6.60
N VAL A 745 -24.92 -9.50 7.54
CA VAL A 745 -26.04 -8.60 7.29
C VAL A 745 -25.54 -7.19 7.56
N THR A 746 -25.75 -6.30 6.60
CA THR A 746 -25.42 -4.89 6.76
C THR A 746 -26.70 -4.06 6.71
N THR A 747 -26.86 -3.16 7.68
CA THR A 747 -27.92 -2.17 7.69
C THR A 747 -27.37 -0.75 7.60
N LEU A 748 -28.11 0.15 6.95
CA LEU A 748 -27.93 1.59 6.99
C LEU A 748 -29.17 2.20 7.68
N ASN A 749 -28.99 2.88 8.81
CA ASN A 749 -30.08 3.46 9.59
C ASN A 749 -31.20 2.44 9.88
N GLY A 750 -30.81 1.20 10.21
CA GLY A 750 -31.73 0.08 10.47
C GLY A 750 -32.29 -0.63 9.22
N ARG A 751 -32.13 -0.08 8.02
CA ARG A 751 -32.58 -0.69 6.75
C ARG A 751 -31.53 -1.64 6.19
N VAL A 752 -31.91 -2.88 5.87
CA VAL A 752 -31.00 -3.87 5.27
C VAL A 752 -30.54 -3.41 3.88
N ILE A 753 -29.22 -3.38 3.67
CA ILE A 753 -28.57 -3.04 2.38
C ILE A 753 -27.69 -4.18 1.87
N GLU A 754 -27.37 -5.18 2.69
CA GLU A 754 -26.66 -6.40 2.29
C GLU A 754 -27.17 -7.58 3.12
N ASN A 755 -27.38 -8.72 2.47
CA ASN A 755 -27.77 -9.96 3.11
C ASN A 755 -27.29 -11.17 2.30
N GLY A 756 -26.42 -12.00 2.90
CA GLY A 756 -26.17 -13.36 2.42
C GLY A 756 -25.67 -13.48 0.97
N GLY A 757 -24.81 -12.58 0.50
CA GLY A 757 -24.23 -12.62 -0.85
C GLY A 757 -24.90 -11.73 -1.89
N SER A 758 -25.93 -10.98 -1.49
CA SER A 758 -26.55 -9.93 -2.31
C SER A 758 -26.58 -8.59 -1.58
N TYR A 759 -26.48 -7.48 -2.31
CA TYR A 759 -26.65 -6.13 -1.76
C TYR A 759 -27.46 -5.23 -2.68
N LEU A 760 -28.14 -4.26 -2.07
CA LEU A 760 -28.68 -3.06 -2.70
C LEU A 760 -28.15 -1.85 -1.90
N VAL A 761 -26.96 -1.38 -2.28
CA VAL A 761 -26.21 -0.38 -1.52
C VAL A 761 -26.38 1.01 -2.15
N PRO A 762 -26.77 2.04 -1.37
CA PRO A 762 -26.81 3.41 -1.89
C PRO A 762 -25.41 3.92 -2.19
N TRP A 763 -25.27 4.65 -3.30
CA TRP A 763 -24.03 5.31 -3.67
C TRP A 763 -24.33 6.76 -4.03
N ASN A 764 -24.11 7.64 -3.05
CA ASN A 764 -24.50 9.05 -3.14
C ASN A 764 -23.30 9.95 -3.42
N TRP A 765 -22.25 9.41 -4.03
CA TRP A 765 -21.02 10.13 -4.37
C TRP A 765 -20.70 9.99 -5.86
N ASP A 766 -20.29 11.08 -6.49
CA ASP A 766 -19.77 11.05 -7.86
C ASP A 766 -18.40 10.38 -7.91
N GLU A 767 -17.84 10.23 -9.11
CA GLU A 767 -16.52 9.61 -9.31
C GLU A 767 -15.36 10.34 -8.59
N ASN A 768 -15.58 11.52 -8.01
CA ASN A 768 -14.61 12.32 -7.26
C ASN A 768 -15.00 12.54 -5.79
N GLY A 769 -15.97 11.79 -5.26
CA GLY A 769 -16.39 11.87 -3.86
C GLY A 769 -17.36 12.99 -3.50
N LYS A 770 -17.90 13.72 -4.49
CA LYS A 770 -18.87 14.79 -4.24
C LYS A 770 -20.27 14.21 -4.11
N ALA A 771 -21.07 14.77 -3.20
CA ALA A 771 -22.45 14.34 -3.00
C ALA A 771 -23.28 14.46 -4.30
N LEU A 772 -23.93 13.36 -4.66
CA LEU A 772 -24.98 13.32 -5.68
C LEU A 772 -26.30 13.79 -5.07
N THR A 773 -27.15 14.42 -5.87
CA THR A 773 -28.46 14.90 -5.43
C THR A 773 -29.54 14.59 -6.46
N GLY A 774 -30.76 14.35 -6.00
CA GLY A 774 -31.94 14.27 -6.87
C GLY A 774 -31.91 13.07 -7.81
N ASP A 775 -32.04 13.31 -9.12
CA ASP A 775 -32.16 12.26 -10.13
C ASP A 775 -30.85 11.50 -10.42
N LYS A 776 -29.73 11.92 -9.81
CA LYS A 776 -28.42 11.27 -9.92
C LYS A 776 -28.08 10.35 -8.75
N GLU A 777 -28.83 10.40 -7.65
CA GLU A 777 -28.68 9.43 -6.57
C GLU A 777 -29.03 8.03 -7.09
N LYS A 778 -28.22 7.05 -6.69
CA LYS A 778 -28.26 5.70 -7.24
C LYS A 778 -28.02 4.63 -6.19
N MET A 779 -28.38 3.40 -6.51
CA MET A 779 -28.01 2.22 -5.72
C MET A 779 -27.40 1.16 -6.62
N TYR A 780 -26.34 0.49 -6.17
CA TYR A 780 -25.80 -0.67 -6.87
C TYR A 780 -26.46 -1.94 -6.35
N PHE A 781 -26.87 -2.80 -7.28
CA PHE A 781 -27.35 -4.14 -6.98
C PHE A 781 -26.38 -5.18 -7.54
N TYR A 782 -26.04 -6.17 -6.72
CA TYR A 782 -25.21 -7.30 -7.10
C TYR A 782 -25.61 -8.54 -6.30
N THR A 783 -25.48 -9.71 -6.93
CA THR A 783 -25.74 -11.02 -6.31
C THR A 783 -24.75 -12.06 -6.84
N THR A 784 -24.18 -12.87 -5.95
CA THR A 784 -23.23 -13.93 -6.34
C THR A 784 -23.92 -15.19 -6.87
N GLU A 785 -25.18 -15.42 -6.50
CA GLU A 785 -25.94 -16.65 -6.83
C GLU A 785 -27.01 -16.42 -7.91
N GLY A 786 -27.42 -15.17 -8.13
CA GLY A 786 -28.54 -14.83 -9.03
C GLY A 786 -29.91 -15.03 -8.37
N GLY A 787 -30.97 -14.79 -9.15
CA GLY A 787 -32.36 -14.97 -8.70
C GLY A 787 -33.02 -13.69 -8.23
N THR A 788 -34.17 -13.83 -7.56
CA THR A 788 -35.01 -12.70 -7.11
C THR A 788 -34.79 -12.40 -5.63
N THR A 789 -34.50 -11.14 -5.33
CA THR A 789 -34.34 -10.62 -3.96
C THR A 789 -35.32 -9.47 -3.71
N GLU A 790 -35.71 -9.26 -2.45
CA GLU A 790 -36.63 -8.20 -2.04
C GLU A 790 -35.89 -7.18 -1.17
N TRP A 791 -36.10 -5.88 -1.45
CA TRP A 791 -35.43 -4.79 -0.77
C TRP A 791 -36.40 -3.67 -0.40
N THR A 792 -36.26 -3.13 0.81
CA THR A 792 -36.94 -1.90 1.23
C THR A 792 -36.16 -0.68 0.75
N LEU A 793 -36.83 0.26 0.08
CA LEU A 793 -36.25 1.54 -0.32
C LEU A 793 -36.22 2.54 0.86
N PRO A 794 -35.24 3.47 0.91
CA PRO A 794 -35.17 4.51 1.94
C PRO A 794 -36.33 5.52 1.79
N GLU A 795 -36.60 6.30 2.83
CA GLU A 795 -37.79 7.17 2.91
C GLU A 795 -37.83 8.25 1.81
N ASP A 796 -36.67 8.72 1.36
CA ASP A 796 -36.51 9.79 0.36
C ASP A 796 -36.70 9.33 -1.09
N TRP A 797 -36.87 8.02 -1.35
CA TRP A 797 -37.12 7.45 -2.68
C TRP A 797 -38.62 7.38 -3.00
N THR A 798 -39.35 8.49 -2.93
CA THR A 798 -40.82 8.53 -2.86
C THR A 798 -41.61 8.15 -4.12
N GLY A 799 -40.95 7.91 -5.25
CA GLY A 799 -41.61 7.52 -6.51
C GLY A 799 -42.34 6.18 -6.43
N ASP A 800 -43.35 6.01 -7.29
CA ASP A 800 -44.07 4.74 -7.50
C ASP A 800 -43.28 3.75 -8.38
N LYS A 801 -42.21 4.25 -9.03
CA LYS A 801 -41.36 3.52 -9.96
C LYS A 801 -39.89 3.81 -9.72
N VAL A 802 -39.05 2.84 -10.03
CA VAL A 802 -37.59 2.95 -10.09
C VAL A 802 -37.06 2.22 -11.32
N TYR A 803 -35.86 2.59 -11.78
CA TYR A 803 -35.31 2.13 -13.05
C TYR A 803 -34.00 1.38 -12.84
N LEU A 804 -34.01 0.08 -13.13
CA LEU A 804 -32.86 -0.80 -13.01
C LEU A 804 -32.18 -0.95 -14.37
N TYR A 805 -30.85 -0.85 -14.40
CA TYR A 805 -30.03 -1.02 -15.59
C TYR A 805 -28.99 -2.10 -15.38
N ARG A 806 -28.82 -2.98 -16.36
CA ARG A 806 -27.66 -3.88 -16.45
C ARG A 806 -26.44 -3.04 -16.81
N LEU A 807 -25.34 -3.19 -16.07
CA LEU A 807 -24.08 -2.52 -16.40
C LEU A 807 -23.21 -3.41 -17.28
N THR A 808 -22.66 -2.84 -18.34
CA THR A 808 -21.78 -3.50 -19.30
C THR A 808 -20.61 -2.59 -19.64
N ASP A 809 -19.60 -3.08 -20.37
CA ASP A 809 -18.57 -2.24 -20.99
C ASP A 809 -19.13 -1.10 -21.87
N GLN A 810 -20.35 -1.24 -22.40
CA GLN A 810 -21.10 -0.23 -23.12
C GLN A 810 -21.98 0.67 -22.22
N GLY A 811 -21.82 0.55 -20.90
CA GLY A 811 -22.59 1.26 -19.88
C GLY A 811 -23.95 0.66 -19.59
N LYS A 812 -24.91 1.52 -19.25
CA LYS A 812 -26.29 1.15 -18.90
C LYS A 812 -27.04 0.54 -20.09
N LYS A 813 -27.53 -0.69 -19.90
CA LYS A 813 -28.32 -1.47 -20.87
C LYS A 813 -29.58 -2.03 -20.19
N ASP A 814 -30.50 -2.53 -21.02
CA ASP A 814 -31.65 -3.36 -20.60
C ASP A 814 -32.46 -2.76 -19.45
N VAL A 815 -32.97 -1.53 -19.64
CA VAL A 815 -33.73 -0.83 -18.59
C VAL A 815 -34.98 -1.63 -18.22
N VAL A 816 -35.15 -1.87 -16.92
CA VAL A 816 -36.34 -2.46 -16.34
C VAL A 816 -36.98 -1.45 -15.40
N GLU A 817 -38.24 -1.12 -15.64
CA GLU A 817 -39.05 -0.34 -14.72
C GLU A 817 -39.61 -1.27 -13.64
N LEU A 818 -39.31 -0.99 -12.37
CA LEU A 818 -39.80 -1.74 -11.22
C LEU A 818 -40.84 -0.90 -10.47
N THR A 819 -41.97 -1.51 -10.15
CA THR A 819 -43.02 -0.89 -9.32
C THR A 819 -42.62 -0.94 -7.85
N VAL A 820 -42.76 0.18 -7.15
CA VAL A 820 -42.57 0.27 -5.71
C VAL A 820 -43.87 -0.15 -5.01
N GLY A 821 -43.79 -1.18 -4.18
CA GLY A 821 -44.92 -1.65 -3.38
C GLY A 821 -45.42 -0.61 -2.37
N ALA A 822 -46.65 -0.76 -1.89
CA ALA A 822 -47.23 0.12 -0.86
C ALA A 822 -46.44 0.08 0.46
N ASP A 823 -45.71 -1.02 0.71
CA ASP A 823 -44.79 -1.24 1.83
C ASP A 823 -43.35 -0.75 1.54
N ARG A 824 -43.16 0.01 0.45
CA ARG A 824 -41.86 0.57 0.00
C ARG A 824 -40.86 -0.48 -0.47
N LYS A 825 -41.31 -1.69 -0.77
CA LYS A 825 -40.44 -2.76 -1.24
C LYS A 825 -40.41 -2.89 -2.76
N ILE A 826 -39.28 -3.36 -3.26
CA ILE A 826 -39.08 -3.74 -4.66
C ILE A 826 -38.52 -5.16 -4.73
N GLN A 827 -38.84 -5.86 -5.81
CA GLN A 827 -38.24 -7.14 -6.15
C GLN A 827 -37.28 -6.96 -7.33
N ILE A 828 -36.04 -7.41 -7.17
CA ILE A 828 -35.02 -7.35 -8.20
C ILE A 828 -34.63 -8.78 -8.57
N THR A 829 -34.82 -9.14 -9.83
CA THR A 829 -34.27 -10.37 -10.42
C THR A 829 -32.97 -10.02 -11.13
N GLY A 830 -31.85 -10.57 -10.67
CA GLY A 830 -30.55 -10.37 -11.29
C GLY A 830 -29.84 -11.66 -11.63
N ASP A 831 -28.96 -11.59 -12.62
CA ASP A 831 -28.06 -12.67 -13.01
C ASP A 831 -26.92 -12.79 -11.98
N ALA A 832 -26.44 -14.01 -11.75
CA ALA A 832 -25.28 -14.25 -10.90
C ALA A 832 -24.05 -13.50 -11.43
N ASN A 833 -23.36 -12.78 -10.55
CA ASN A 833 -22.14 -12.02 -10.82
C ASN A 833 -22.29 -10.91 -11.87
N GLN A 834 -23.50 -10.39 -12.07
CA GLN A 834 -23.77 -9.27 -12.96
C GLN A 834 -24.06 -8.00 -12.15
N PRO A 835 -23.33 -6.89 -12.38
CA PRO A 835 -23.65 -5.61 -11.76
C PRO A 835 -24.87 -4.93 -12.37
N TYR A 836 -25.69 -4.31 -11.51
CA TYR A 836 -26.81 -3.46 -11.90
C TYR A 836 -26.77 -2.13 -11.14
N VAL A 837 -27.41 -1.10 -11.71
CA VAL A 837 -27.61 0.19 -11.04
C VAL A 837 -29.08 0.59 -11.08
N LEU A 838 -29.59 1.10 -9.96
CA LEU A 838 -30.95 1.54 -9.76
C LEU A 838 -31.00 3.06 -9.61
N TYR A 839 -31.96 3.72 -10.30
CA TYR A 839 -32.18 5.17 -10.24
C TYR A 839 -33.65 5.52 -9.95
N LYS A 840 -33.85 6.72 -9.38
CA LYS A 840 -35.17 7.33 -9.15
C LYS A 840 -35.89 7.71 -10.46
N ALA A 841 -35.15 8.03 -11.51
CA ALA A 841 -35.66 8.47 -12.81
C ALA A 841 -34.87 7.85 -13.98
N PRO A 842 -35.44 7.77 -15.20
CA PRO A 842 -34.74 7.21 -16.35
C PRO A 842 -33.45 7.98 -16.65
N GLN A 843 -32.35 7.25 -16.80
CA GLN A 843 -31.04 7.80 -17.18
C GLN A 843 -30.72 7.55 -18.65
N GLY A 844 -30.07 8.53 -19.27
CA GLY A 844 -29.53 8.41 -20.63
C GLY A 844 -28.23 7.61 -20.69
N LYS A 845 -27.82 7.25 -21.92
CA LYS A 845 -26.50 6.66 -22.18
C LYS A 845 -25.42 7.75 -22.17
N LYS A 846 -24.30 7.49 -21.47
CA LYS A 846 -23.11 8.35 -21.53
C LYS A 846 -22.39 8.07 -22.85
N THR A 847 -22.20 9.09 -23.67
CA THR A 847 -21.43 8.98 -24.92
C THR A 847 -19.97 9.25 -24.63
N MET A 848 -19.08 8.40 -25.14
CA MET A 848 -17.63 8.56 -24.98
C MET A 848 -17.01 9.08 -26.28
N VAL A 849 -15.98 9.93 -26.13
CA VAL A 849 -15.07 10.27 -27.22
C VAL A 849 -13.90 9.30 -27.14
N TRP A 850 -13.98 8.19 -27.88
CA TRP A 850 -12.95 7.17 -27.87
C TRP A 850 -11.68 7.63 -28.59
N SER A 851 -10.52 7.27 -28.03
CA SER A 851 -9.20 7.39 -28.66
C SER A 851 -8.78 8.83 -28.96
N GLU A 852 -9.21 9.76 -28.11
CA GLU A 852 -8.93 11.19 -28.31
C GLU A 852 -7.43 11.51 -28.31
N GLY A 853 -6.93 12.07 -29.41
CA GLY A 853 -5.50 12.34 -29.60
C GLY A 853 -4.70 11.22 -30.23
N LEU A 854 -5.31 10.06 -30.53
CA LEU A 854 -4.63 8.96 -31.21
C LEU A 854 -4.81 9.00 -32.73
N HIS A 855 -5.27 10.13 -33.27
CA HIS A 855 -5.48 10.38 -34.70
C HIS A 855 -6.54 9.51 -35.39
N ILE A 856 -7.25 8.65 -34.66
CA ILE A 856 -8.33 7.80 -35.17
C ILE A 856 -9.39 7.62 -34.09
N TYR A 857 -10.64 7.40 -34.48
CA TYR A 857 -11.71 7.12 -33.52
C TYR A 857 -11.79 5.61 -33.25
N ASP A 858 -11.92 5.28 -31.96
CA ASP A 858 -12.12 3.92 -31.45
C ASP A 858 -11.05 2.92 -31.92
N GLN A 859 -9.79 3.28 -31.68
CA GLN A 859 -8.59 2.53 -32.09
C GLN A 859 -8.56 1.07 -31.61
N GLY A 860 -9.28 0.78 -30.52
CA GLY A 860 -9.36 -0.53 -29.88
C GLY A 860 -10.77 -1.16 -29.92
N PHE A 861 -11.66 -0.69 -30.81
CA PHE A 861 -12.99 -1.27 -31.03
C PHE A 861 -13.89 -1.38 -29.78
N ASN A 862 -13.75 -0.45 -28.83
CA ASN A 862 -14.47 -0.40 -27.56
C ASN A 862 -15.88 0.20 -27.67
N SER A 863 -16.22 0.90 -28.75
CA SER A 863 -17.49 1.63 -28.88
C SER A 863 -18.71 0.76 -29.16
N GLY A 864 -18.50 -0.54 -29.42
CA GLY A 864 -19.56 -1.50 -29.75
C GLY A 864 -20.20 -1.29 -31.13
N THR A 865 -19.62 -0.45 -32.00
CA THR A 865 -20.11 -0.22 -33.36
C THR A 865 -18.96 0.03 -34.36
N LEU A 866 -19.18 -0.32 -35.63
CA LEU A 866 -18.31 0.00 -36.76
C LEU A 866 -18.93 1.07 -37.69
N ASP A 867 -19.88 1.88 -37.19
CA ASP A 867 -20.58 2.88 -38.02
C ASP A 867 -19.71 4.07 -38.44
N HIS A 868 -18.63 4.31 -37.71
CA HIS A 868 -17.65 5.36 -38.02
C HIS A 868 -16.63 4.94 -39.09
N TRP A 869 -16.64 3.66 -39.51
CA TRP A 869 -15.82 3.15 -40.61
C TRP A 869 -16.59 3.20 -41.94
N GLU A 870 -15.97 3.74 -42.99
CA GLU A 870 -16.46 3.56 -44.35
C GLU A 870 -16.12 2.14 -44.80
N LYS A 871 -17.16 1.35 -45.06
CA LYS A 871 -17.05 -0.07 -45.36
C LYS A 871 -17.31 -0.34 -46.84
N THR A 872 -16.48 -1.16 -47.49
CA THR A 872 -16.68 -1.58 -48.89
C THR A 872 -16.57 -3.10 -49.08
N GLY A 873 -17.15 -3.60 -50.17
CA GLY A 873 -17.22 -5.04 -50.48
C GLY A 873 -18.20 -5.79 -49.57
N ASP A 874 -17.87 -7.04 -49.23
CA ASP A 874 -18.68 -7.98 -48.45
C ASP A 874 -18.68 -7.66 -46.94
N SER A 875 -18.91 -6.39 -46.61
CA SER A 875 -18.64 -5.79 -45.29
C SER A 875 -19.55 -6.26 -44.15
N ALA A 876 -20.62 -7.02 -44.45
CA ALA A 876 -21.41 -7.70 -43.42
C ALA A 876 -20.61 -8.76 -42.64
N HIS A 877 -19.47 -9.18 -43.18
CA HIS A 877 -18.53 -10.11 -42.56
C HIS A 877 -17.52 -9.44 -41.60
N ALA A 878 -17.58 -8.11 -41.46
CA ALA A 878 -16.80 -7.36 -40.48
C ALA A 878 -17.64 -7.08 -39.22
N GLU A 879 -17.14 -7.51 -38.07
CA GLU A 879 -17.84 -7.35 -36.79
C GLU A 879 -16.84 -7.19 -35.63
N ILE A 880 -17.31 -6.64 -34.51
CA ILE A 880 -16.54 -6.59 -33.26
C ILE A 880 -16.83 -7.87 -32.47
N VAL A 881 -15.78 -8.58 -32.08
CA VAL A 881 -15.86 -9.78 -31.23
C VAL A 881 -14.96 -9.62 -30.00
N LYS A 882 -15.23 -10.41 -28.95
CA LYS A 882 -14.34 -10.50 -27.79
C LYS A 882 -13.34 -11.64 -27.97
N SER A 883 -12.10 -11.42 -27.53
CA SER A 883 -11.11 -12.47 -27.31
C SER A 883 -11.48 -13.36 -26.11
N GLN A 884 -10.70 -14.42 -25.85
CA GLN A 884 -10.88 -15.22 -24.64
C GLN A 884 -10.62 -14.43 -23.34
N GLY A 885 -9.94 -13.28 -23.42
CA GLY A 885 -9.72 -12.35 -22.31
C GLY A 885 -10.76 -11.23 -22.19
N ALA A 886 -11.84 -11.30 -22.96
CA ALA A 886 -12.88 -10.28 -23.04
C ALA A 886 -12.41 -8.90 -23.52
N ASN A 887 -11.32 -8.85 -24.31
CA ASN A 887 -10.89 -7.67 -25.05
C ASN A 887 -11.53 -7.65 -26.45
N GLU A 888 -12.05 -6.51 -26.88
CA GLU A 888 -12.71 -6.32 -28.17
C GLU A 888 -11.70 -6.33 -29.32
N MET A 889 -12.10 -6.87 -30.47
CA MET A 889 -11.28 -6.94 -31.68
C MET A 889 -12.20 -6.84 -32.90
N LEU A 890 -11.72 -6.22 -33.96
CA LEU A 890 -12.33 -6.36 -35.27
C LEU A 890 -12.02 -7.76 -35.82
N ARG A 891 -13.05 -8.49 -36.26
CA ARG A 891 -12.93 -9.73 -37.00
C ARG A 891 -13.47 -9.58 -38.42
N ILE A 892 -12.75 -10.13 -39.39
CA ILE A 892 -13.26 -10.36 -40.75
C ILE A 892 -13.12 -11.86 -41.06
N GLN A 893 -14.23 -12.54 -41.37
CA GLN A 893 -14.25 -13.99 -41.65
C GLN A 893 -15.34 -14.35 -42.67
N GLY A 894 -15.16 -15.42 -43.46
CA GLY A 894 -16.22 -15.95 -44.33
C GLY A 894 -16.63 -15.08 -45.53
N ASN A 895 -15.90 -14.02 -45.84
CA ASN A 895 -16.22 -13.15 -46.98
C ASN A 895 -15.91 -13.84 -48.31
N THR A 896 -16.72 -13.58 -49.32
CA THR A 896 -16.54 -14.10 -50.68
C THR A 896 -15.90 -13.08 -51.64
N GLU A 897 -15.90 -11.81 -51.25
CA GLU A 897 -15.21 -10.70 -51.91
C GLU A 897 -14.40 -9.90 -50.90
N ARG A 898 -13.39 -9.14 -51.35
CA ARG A 898 -12.54 -8.33 -50.47
C ARG A 898 -13.39 -7.38 -49.61
N VAL A 899 -13.07 -7.31 -48.32
CA VAL A 899 -13.66 -6.35 -47.39
C VAL A 899 -12.65 -5.27 -47.06
N THR A 900 -13.07 -4.01 -47.03
CA THR A 900 -12.25 -2.92 -46.48
C THR A 900 -13.02 -2.06 -45.48
N LEU A 901 -12.30 -1.53 -44.50
CA LEU A 901 -12.76 -0.56 -43.51
C LEU A 901 -11.81 0.64 -43.55
N LYS A 902 -12.33 1.82 -43.88
CA LYS A 902 -11.55 3.05 -44.04
C LYS A 902 -11.99 4.14 -43.06
N GLN A 903 -11.02 4.81 -42.46
CA GLN A 903 -11.22 6.01 -41.62
C GLN A 903 -10.23 7.11 -42.03
N ARG A 904 -10.61 8.35 -41.76
CA ARG A 904 -9.71 9.50 -41.88
C ARG A 904 -8.85 9.62 -40.63
N LEU A 905 -7.55 9.86 -40.82
CA LEU A 905 -6.66 10.22 -39.72
C LEU A 905 -6.81 11.71 -39.36
N THR A 906 -6.98 12.01 -38.06
CA THR A 906 -7.20 13.37 -37.56
C THR A 906 -5.94 13.99 -36.96
N ASP A 907 -5.91 15.31 -36.84
CA ASP A 907 -4.92 16.05 -36.04
C ASP A 907 -3.44 15.77 -36.39
N LEU A 908 -3.18 15.33 -37.62
CA LEU A 908 -1.83 15.14 -38.12
C LEU A 908 -1.15 16.49 -38.39
N LYS A 909 0.16 16.55 -38.19
CA LYS A 909 0.98 17.71 -38.53
C LYS A 909 1.35 17.66 -40.02
N PRO A 910 1.30 18.78 -40.76
CA PRO A 910 1.81 18.86 -42.14
C PRO A 910 3.30 18.54 -42.22
N ASN A 911 3.76 18.00 -43.35
CA ASN A 911 5.17 17.72 -43.65
C ASN A 911 5.92 16.96 -42.53
N THR A 912 5.23 16.04 -41.86
CA THR A 912 5.73 15.33 -40.68
C THR A 912 5.75 13.83 -40.95
N ARG A 913 6.77 13.16 -40.41
CA ARG A 913 6.98 11.71 -40.52
C ARG A 913 6.25 10.97 -39.42
N TYR A 914 5.52 9.92 -39.79
CA TYR A 914 4.67 9.13 -38.92
C TYR A 914 4.91 7.64 -39.13
N ALA A 915 4.86 6.89 -38.03
CA ALA A 915 4.60 5.47 -38.07
C ALA A 915 3.13 5.22 -37.68
N VAL A 916 2.54 4.21 -38.29
CA VAL A 916 1.29 3.62 -37.84
C VAL A 916 1.44 2.11 -37.76
N TYR A 917 0.86 1.50 -36.74
CA TYR A 917 0.64 0.06 -36.72
C TYR A 917 -0.81 -0.29 -36.39
N VAL A 918 -1.17 -1.52 -36.75
CA VAL A 918 -2.31 -2.24 -36.21
C VAL A 918 -1.82 -3.60 -35.71
N GLY A 919 -2.26 -4.02 -34.52
CA GLY A 919 -2.06 -5.39 -34.07
C GLY A 919 -2.89 -6.33 -34.95
N VAL A 920 -2.29 -7.36 -35.54
CA VAL A 920 -2.98 -8.31 -36.42
C VAL A 920 -2.68 -9.76 -36.06
N ASP A 921 -3.73 -10.57 -35.95
CA ASP A 921 -3.67 -12.03 -35.89
C ASP A 921 -4.46 -12.60 -37.07
N ASN A 922 -3.75 -13.10 -38.08
CA ASN A 922 -4.37 -13.65 -39.28
C ASN A 922 -4.34 -15.19 -39.26
N ARG A 923 -5.51 -15.82 -39.16
CA ARG A 923 -5.65 -17.29 -39.22
C ARG A 923 -5.84 -17.80 -40.65
N SER A 924 -6.12 -16.88 -41.57
CA SER A 924 -6.36 -17.11 -42.99
C SER A 924 -5.07 -17.03 -43.81
N ASN A 925 -5.03 -17.74 -44.93
CA ASN A 925 -3.96 -17.56 -45.92
C ASN A 925 -4.18 -16.30 -46.78
N ALA A 926 -5.40 -15.75 -46.79
CA ALA A 926 -5.71 -14.51 -47.49
C ALA A 926 -4.91 -13.34 -46.95
N ARG A 927 -4.65 -12.39 -47.83
CA ARG A 927 -3.99 -11.15 -47.51
C ARG A 927 -4.87 -10.32 -46.57
N ALA A 928 -4.28 -9.92 -45.45
CA ALA A 928 -4.76 -8.90 -44.55
C ALA A 928 -3.78 -7.72 -44.60
N ASP A 929 -4.26 -6.51 -44.85
CA ASP A 929 -3.40 -5.35 -45.07
C ASP A 929 -3.86 -4.09 -44.35
N ILE A 930 -2.90 -3.21 -44.10
CA ILE A 930 -3.07 -1.83 -43.68
C ILE A 930 -2.55 -0.92 -44.80
N THR A 931 -3.35 0.05 -45.19
CA THR A 931 -3.04 0.98 -46.28
C THR A 931 -3.24 2.43 -45.82
N ILE A 932 -2.23 3.27 -46.02
CA ILE A 932 -2.28 4.72 -45.81
C ILE A 932 -2.31 5.43 -47.16
N ARG A 933 -3.20 6.41 -47.30
CA ARG A 933 -3.28 7.30 -48.46
C ARG A 933 -2.99 8.74 -48.04
N VAL A 934 -2.00 9.37 -48.67
CA VAL A 934 -1.58 10.76 -48.43
C VAL A 934 -1.40 11.44 -49.79
N GLY A 935 -2.35 12.31 -50.16
CA GLY A 935 -2.40 12.85 -51.52
C GLY A 935 -2.44 11.71 -52.55
N ASP A 936 -1.52 11.73 -53.52
CA ASP A 936 -1.42 10.67 -54.54
C ASP A 936 -0.62 9.43 -54.09
N LYS A 937 -0.03 9.46 -52.89
CA LYS A 937 0.74 8.32 -52.36
C LYS A 937 -0.20 7.28 -51.76
N VAL A 938 0.01 6.01 -52.13
CA VAL A 938 -0.62 4.84 -51.50
C VAL A 938 0.49 3.95 -50.95
N ILE A 939 0.53 3.81 -49.63
CA ILE A 939 1.58 3.09 -48.93
C ILE A 939 0.91 1.98 -48.13
N SER A 940 1.33 0.73 -48.31
CA SER A 940 0.70 -0.40 -47.63
C SER A 940 1.70 -1.43 -47.14
N ASN A 941 1.27 -2.21 -46.16
CA ASN A 941 1.92 -3.42 -45.69
C ASN A 941 0.87 -4.50 -45.45
N TYR A 942 1.26 -5.76 -45.50
CA TYR A 942 0.32 -6.87 -45.38
C TYR A 942 0.94 -8.10 -44.69
N THR A 943 0.06 -8.96 -44.21
CA THR A 943 0.39 -10.31 -43.77
C THR A 943 -0.54 -11.32 -44.43
N ASN A 944 -0.03 -12.51 -44.71
CA ASN A 944 -0.86 -13.71 -44.88
C ASN A 944 -1.08 -14.32 -43.48
N LYS A 945 -1.17 -15.64 -43.40
CA LYS A 945 -1.31 -16.35 -42.13
C LYS A 945 -0.17 -15.98 -41.17
N SER A 946 -0.51 -15.54 -39.97
CA SER A 946 0.45 -15.21 -38.92
C SER A 946 1.22 -16.45 -38.49
N ILE A 947 2.54 -16.30 -38.30
CA ILE A 947 3.46 -17.42 -38.00
C ILE A 947 4.14 -17.31 -36.63
N ALA A 948 4.07 -16.15 -35.97
CA ALA A 948 4.73 -15.89 -34.69
C ALA A 948 3.71 -15.64 -33.58
N LYS A 949 3.68 -16.51 -32.57
CA LYS A 949 2.87 -16.29 -31.36
C LYS A 949 3.39 -15.08 -30.60
N ASN A 950 2.50 -14.41 -29.86
CA ASN A 950 2.87 -13.27 -29.04
C ASN A 950 3.31 -13.72 -27.64
N TYR A 951 4.55 -13.40 -27.28
CA TYR A 951 5.18 -13.82 -26.02
C TYR A 951 5.42 -12.67 -25.02
N VAL A 952 4.86 -11.50 -25.27
CA VAL A 952 5.03 -10.31 -24.43
C VAL A 952 4.03 -10.32 -23.28
N GLN A 953 4.47 -10.62 -22.05
CA GLN A 953 3.57 -10.85 -20.92
C GLN A 953 2.66 -9.66 -20.62
N ALA A 954 3.17 -8.44 -20.59
CA ALA A 954 2.35 -7.25 -20.35
C ALA A 954 1.42 -6.85 -21.52
N HIS A 955 1.51 -7.52 -22.68
CA HIS A 955 0.67 -7.21 -23.83
C HIS A 955 -0.71 -7.89 -23.72
N ALA A 956 -1.79 -7.16 -24.01
CA ALA A 956 -3.16 -7.62 -23.86
C ALA A 956 -3.50 -8.86 -24.70
N HIS A 957 -2.88 -9.00 -25.88
CA HIS A 957 -3.09 -10.12 -26.82
C HIS A 957 -1.92 -11.12 -26.83
N ASN A 958 -1.26 -11.38 -25.71
CA ASN A 958 -0.26 -12.44 -25.66
C ASN A 958 -0.89 -13.85 -25.74
N THR A 959 -0.08 -14.89 -25.96
CA THR A 959 -0.59 -16.25 -26.18
C THR A 959 -0.96 -17.04 -24.91
N LEU A 960 -1.03 -16.41 -23.72
CA LEU A 960 -1.62 -17.05 -22.55
C LEU A 960 -3.08 -17.41 -22.85
N LYS A 961 -3.54 -18.57 -22.38
CA LYS A 961 -4.92 -19.04 -22.67
C LYS A 961 -6.00 -18.02 -22.27
N LYS A 962 -5.80 -17.32 -21.15
CA LYS A 962 -6.68 -16.27 -20.65
C LYS A 962 -6.66 -14.97 -21.48
N ASN A 963 -5.69 -14.81 -22.37
CA ASN A 963 -5.50 -13.61 -23.20
C ASN A 963 -5.61 -13.94 -24.70
N ALA A 964 -5.76 -15.23 -25.03
CA ALA A 964 -5.73 -15.72 -26.39
C ALA A 964 -6.87 -15.11 -27.23
N THR A 965 -6.57 -14.83 -28.48
CA THR A 965 -7.54 -14.39 -29.48
C THR A 965 -8.66 -15.40 -29.64
N VAL A 966 -8.30 -16.65 -29.95
CA VAL A 966 -9.21 -17.80 -30.13
C VAL A 966 -8.38 -19.10 -30.12
N ASP A 967 -9.01 -20.22 -29.77
CA ASP A 967 -8.40 -21.55 -29.74
C ASP A 967 -7.15 -21.63 -28.86
N ASN A 968 -7.16 -20.94 -27.71
CA ASN A 968 -6.07 -20.91 -26.74
C ASN A 968 -4.72 -20.43 -27.31
N THR A 969 -4.72 -19.70 -28.42
CA THR A 969 -3.52 -19.12 -29.02
C THR A 969 -3.75 -17.68 -29.46
N SER A 970 -2.67 -16.89 -29.47
CA SER A 970 -2.63 -15.56 -30.09
C SER A 970 -1.36 -15.42 -30.93
N TYR A 971 -1.53 -14.89 -32.13
CA TYR A 971 -0.46 -14.53 -33.06
C TYR A 971 -0.48 -13.02 -33.36
N PHE A 972 -1.07 -12.21 -32.47
CA PHE A 972 -1.07 -10.76 -32.61
C PHE A 972 0.36 -10.23 -32.69
N GLN A 973 0.67 -9.55 -33.79
CA GLN A 973 1.91 -8.80 -33.96
C GLN A 973 1.59 -7.46 -34.61
N ASN A 974 2.39 -6.43 -34.31
CA ASN A 974 2.18 -5.09 -34.85
C ASN A 974 2.63 -5.01 -36.31
N MET A 975 1.70 -4.74 -37.23
CA MET A 975 1.96 -4.57 -38.66
C MET A 975 2.08 -3.07 -39.00
N TYR A 976 3.27 -2.66 -39.44
CA TYR A 976 3.63 -1.25 -39.62
C TYR A 976 3.46 -0.71 -41.04
N VAL A 977 3.10 0.57 -41.14
CA VAL A 977 3.34 1.45 -42.29
C VAL A 977 4.00 2.74 -41.82
N TYR A 978 5.03 3.18 -42.54
CA TYR A 978 5.74 4.45 -42.30
C TYR A 978 5.41 5.41 -43.44
N PHE A 979 5.08 6.66 -43.11
CA PHE A 979 4.62 7.64 -44.10
C PHE A 979 4.93 9.08 -43.69
N THR A 980 5.08 9.95 -44.68
CA THR A 980 5.26 11.38 -44.48
C THR A 980 4.03 12.13 -45.02
N THR A 981 3.43 12.98 -44.20
CA THR A 981 2.32 13.86 -44.61
C THR A 981 2.79 14.93 -45.60
N GLY A 982 1.88 15.42 -46.44
CA GLY A 982 2.11 16.61 -47.28
C GLY A 982 1.75 17.91 -46.55
N GLU A 983 1.60 19.00 -47.31
CA GLU A 983 1.06 20.26 -46.78
C GLU A 983 -0.42 20.13 -46.38
N ASP A 984 -1.21 19.40 -47.15
CA ASP A 984 -2.61 19.11 -46.84
C ASP A 984 -2.73 17.77 -46.10
N VAL A 985 -3.23 17.85 -44.86
CA VAL A 985 -3.50 16.70 -43.98
C VAL A 985 -4.99 16.37 -43.86
N SER A 986 -5.86 17.14 -44.51
CA SER A 986 -7.31 17.09 -44.31
C SER A 986 -7.99 15.81 -44.81
N ASN A 987 -7.30 15.03 -45.66
CA ASN A 987 -7.81 13.82 -46.30
C ASN A 987 -6.82 12.64 -46.25
N VAL A 988 -5.97 12.58 -45.23
CA VAL A 988 -5.14 11.38 -45.00
C VAL A 988 -6.03 10.27 -44.45
N THR A 989 -6.00 9.09 -45.07
CA THR A 989 -6.86 7.96 -44.67
C THR A 989 -6.08 6.70 -44.36
N LEU A 990 -6.58 5.93 -43.38
CA LEU A 990 -6.18 4.57 -43.08
C LEU A 990 -7.28 3.60 -43.53
N GLU A 991 -6.88 2.51 -44.18
CA GLU A 991 -7.76 1.43 -44.64
C GLU A 991 -7.21 0.09 -44.16
N LEU A 992 -8.04 -0.68 -43.45
CA LEU A 992 -7.81 -2.10 -43.16
C LEU A 992 -8.52 -2.93 -44.22
N GLY A 993 -7.85 -3.95 -44.77
CA GLY A 993 -8.39 -4.76 -45.85
C GLY A 993 -8.13 -6.25 -45.68
N ARG A 994 -9.05 -7.07 -46.19
CA ARG A 994 -8.96 -8.53 -46.15
C ARG A 994 -9.54 -9.16 -47.42
N ASP A 995 -8.73 -9.94 -48.14
CA ASP A 995 -9.17 -10.68 -49.34
C ASP A 995 -10.17 -11.81 -49.01
N ALA A 996 -10.78 -12.44 -50.01
CA ALA A 996 -11.79 -13.48 -49.77
C ALA A 996 -11.17 -14.76 -49.16
N ASP A 997 -11.69 -15.22 -48.02
CA ASP A 997 -11.42 -16.54 -47.42
C ASP A 997 -12.39 -16.86 -46.27
N GLU A 998 -12.58 -18.15 -46.01
CA GLU A 998 -13.44 -18.66 -44.94
C GLU A 998 -12.87 -18.36 -43.55
N ALA A 999 -11.57 -18.58 -43.36
CA ALA A 999 -10.88 -18.38 -42.08
C ALA A 999 -10.85 -16.90 -41.66
N ALA A 1000 -10.63 -16.64 -40.36
CA ALA A 1000 -10.71 -15.31 -39.78
C ALA A 1000 -9.37 -14.54 -39.78
N THR A 1001 -9.47 -13.22 -39.85
CA THR A 1001 -8.42 -12.28 -39.44
C THR A 1001 -8.95 -11.40 -38.31
N TYR A 1002 -8.09 -11.12 -37.33
CA TYR A 1002 -8.38 -10.26 -36.18
C TYR A 1002 -7.48 -9.04 -36.20
N PHE A 1003 -8.03 -7.86 -35.91
CA PHE A 1003 -7.32 -6.60 -35.78
C PHE A 1003 -7.70 -5.94 -34.46
N ASP A 1004 -6.72 -5.33 -33.81
CA ASP A 1004 -6.92 -4.47 -32.65
C ASP A 1004 -5.76 -3.48 -32.54
N GLU A 1005 -5.95 -2.43 -31.75
CA GLU A 1005 -4.95 -1.41 -31.41
C GLU A 1005 -4.32 -0.72 -32.63
N ILE A 1006 -5.02 0.29 -33.17
CA ILE A 1006 -4.48 1.14 -34.24
C ILE A 1006 -3.78 2.35 -33.63
N ARG A 1007 -2.46 2.41 -33.75
CA ARG A 1007 -1.68 3.51 -33.17
C ARG A 1007 -0.92 4.29 -34.22
N VAL A 1008 -1.19 5.60 -34.31
CA VAL A 1008 -0.50 6.56 -35.16
C VAL A 1008 0.33 7.49 -34.29
N PHE A 1009 1.59 7.74 -34.64
CA PHE A 1009 2.49 8.61 -33.87
C PHE A 1009 3.69 9.06 -34.71
N GLU A 1010 4.31 10.17 -34.31
CA GLU A 1010 5.50 10.70 -34.99
C GLU A 1010 6.69 9.75 -34.86
N ASN A 1011 7.44 9.57 -35.94
CA ASN A 1011 8.62 8.71 -35.96
C ASN A 1011 9.61 9.18 -37.02
N GLN A 1012 10.90 9.21 -36.70
CA GLN A 1012 11.92 9.77 -37.61
C GLN A 1012 12.76 8.72 -38.33
N SER A 1013 12.42 7.42 -38.21
CA SER A 1013 13.22 6.33 -38.77
C SER A 1013 13.46 6.45 -40.27
N VAL A 1014 14.59 5.91 -40.73
CA VAL A 1014 15.02 5.97 -42.14
C VAL A 1014 15.47 4.57 -42.59
N MET A 1015 14.51 3.65 -42.69
CA MET A 1015 14.81 2.21 -42.87
C MET A 1015 14.78 1.75 -44.33
N TYR A 1016 14.03 2.42 -45.21
CA TYR A 1016 13.73 1.92 -46.55
C TYR A 1016 14.52 2.68 -47.61
N ASN A 1017 15.66 2.12 -48.03
CA ASN A 1017 16.55 2.74 -49.04
C ASN A 1017 16.89 4.20 -48.69
N GLU A 1018 17.28 4.43 -47.43
CA GLU A 1018 17.62 5.77 -46.90
C GLU A 1018 16.44 6.76 -46.92
N LYS A 1019 15.21 6.24 -46.82
CA LYS A 1019 13.97 7.00 -46.67
C LYS A 1019 13.12 6.46 -45.52
N HIS A 1020 12.20 7.32 -45.06
CA HIS A 1020 11.23 7.01 -44.01
C HIS A 1020 10.06 6.17 -44.54
N ASP A 1021 9.39 6.65 -45.60
CA ASP A 1021 8.19 6.02 -46.16
C ASP A 1021 8.44 4.54 -46.51
N THR A 1022 7.50 3.66 -46.12
CA THR A 1022 7.56 2.24 -46.47
C THR A 1022 7.66 2.06 -47.99
N GLY A 1023 8.63 1.26 -48.43
CA GLY A 1023 8.86 1.03 -49.85
C GLY A 1023 9.93 -0.01 -50.13
N ASN A 1024 10.23 -0.18 -51.41
CA ASN A 1024 11.21 -1.15 -51.89
C ASN A 1024 12.65 -0.65 -51.73
N GLY A 1025 13.58 -1.59 -51.58
CA GLY A 1025 15.02 -1.34 -51.59
C GLY A 1025 15.73 -1.92 -50.38
N LYS A 1026 16.95 -1.44 -50.10
CA LYS A 1026 17.75 -1.94 -48.98
C LYS A 1026 17.12 -1.54 -47.65
N PHE A 1027 16.79 -2.51 -46.82
CA PHE A 1027 16.37 -2.29 -45.44
C PHE A 1027 17.60 -2.09 -44.53
N LYS A 1028 17.55 -1.11 -43.63
CA LYS A 1028 18.55 -0.87 -42.57
C LYS A 1028 17.82 -0.51 -41.28
N GLN A 1029 18.26 -1.08 -40.15
CA GLN A 1029 17.81 -0.71 -38.81
C GLN A 1029 19.06 -0.48 -37.96
N ASP A 1030 19.21 0.73 -37.42
CA ASP A 1030 20.27 1.11 -36.48
C ASP A 1030 19.78 1.17 -35.03
N PHE A 1031 18.46 1.04 -34.82
CA PHE A 1031 17.75 1.04 -33.55
C PHE A 1031 17.60 2.41 -32.85
N GLU A 1032 18.00 3.51 -33.51
CA GLU A 1032 17.97 4.85 -32.91
C GLU A 1032 16.55 5.47 -32.89
N GLU A 1033 15.71 5.09 -33.86
CA GLU A 1033 14.37 5.66 -34.07
C GLU A 1033 13.28 4.57 -34.08
N VAL A 1034 13.41 3.56 -33.22
CA VAL A 1034 12.45 2.45 -33.15
C VAL A 1034 11.12 2.93 -32.55
N PRO A 1035 9.98 2.71 -33.24
CA PRO A 1035 8.66 3.11 -32.73
C PRO A 1035 8.29 2.44 -31.40
N GLN A 1036 8.30 1.11 -31.38
CA GLN A 1036 8.24 0.26 -30.19
C GLN A 1036 8.85 -1.12 -30.48
N GLY A 1037 9.15 -1.85 -29.42
CA GLY A 1037 9.64 -3.22 -29.46
C GLY A 1037 11.03 -3.30 -30.04
N ILE A 1038 11.28 -4.33 -30.85
CA ILE A 1038 12.58 -4.61 -31.46
C ILE A 1038 12.47 -4.76 -32.99
N PHE A 1039 11.57 -3.99 -33.61
CA PHE A 1039 11.30 -4.03 -35.04
C PHE A 1039 12.60 -3.97 -35.88
N PRO A 1040 12.79 -4.86 -36.88
CA PRO A 1040 11.79 -5.71 -37.54
C PRO A 1040 11.51 -7.05 -36.86
N PHE A 1041 12.13 -7.32 -35.71
CA PHE A 1041 11.94 -8.56 -34.98
C PHE A 1041 10.71 -8.50 -34.07
N VAL A 1042 10.22 -9.68 -33.70
CA VAL A 1042 9.26 -9.90 -32.63
C VAL A 1042 9.85 -10.92 -31.66
N VAL A 1043 9.48 -10.85 -30.38
CA VAL A 1043 10.04 -11.76 -29.37
C VAL A 1043 9.56 -13.19 -29.62
N GLY A 1044 10.49 -14.14 -29.57
CA GLY A 1044 10.23 -15.58 -29.72
C GLY A 1044 9.83 -16.29 -28.42
N ASP A 1045 9.75 -17.62 -28.47
CA ASP A 1045 9.21 -18.46 -27.40
C ASP A 1045 10.23 -18.90 -26.34
N VAL A 1046 11.45 -18.36 -26.40
CA VAL A 1046 12.60 -18.80 -25.57
C VAL A 1046 12.31 -18.79 -24.06
N GLU A 1047 11.46 -17.90 -23.60
CA GLU A 1047 11.03 -17.78 -22.20
C GLU A 1047 9.54 -18.13 -22.00
N GLY A 1048 8.85 -18.58 -23.06
CA GLY A 1048 7.39 -18.58 -23.10
C GLY A 1048 6.83 -17.17 -23.00
N VAL A 1049 5.59 -17.03 -22.53
CA VAL A 1049 5.03 -15.69 -22.27
C VAL A 1049 5.66 -15.14 -21.00
N SER A 1050 6.47 -14.10 -21.13
CA SER A 1050 7.23 -13.50 -20.03
C SER A 1050 7.41 -12.01 -20.23
N ASP A 1051 7.78 -11.30 -19.17
CA ASP A 1051 8.42 -10.00 -19.27
C ASP A 1051 9.80 -10.21 -19.91
N ASN A 1052 9.85 -10.15 -21.24
CA ASN A 1052 10.95 -10.71 -22.03
C ASN A 1052 12.28 -9.99 -21.79
N ARG A 1053 13.38 -10.74 -21.68
CA ARG A 1053 14.72 -10.18 -21.43
C ARG A 1053 15.45 -9.71 -22.69
N THR A 1054 14.71 -9.14 -23.65
CA THR A 1054 15.25 -8.57 -24.88
C THR A 1054 14.58 -7.22 -25.11
N HIS A 1055 15.39 -6.16 -25.11
CA HIS A 1055 14.93 -4.77 -25.21
C HIS A 1055 15.97 -3.93 -25.95
N LEU A 1056 15.67 -2.64 -26.14
CA LEU A 1056 16.60 -1.66 -26.71
C LEU A 1056 17.46 -1.07 -25.60
N SER A 1057 18.72 -1.47 -25.54
CA SER A 1057 19.66 -0.98 -24.53
C SER A 1057 20.04 0.48 -24.76
N GLU A 1058 19.97 1.33 -23.74
CA GLU A 1058 20.36 2.75 -23.86
C GLU A 1058 21.82 2.97 -23.44
N LYS A 1059 22.52 3.84 -24.17
CA LYS A 1059 23.94 4.12 -23.95
C LYS A 1059 24.14 5.15 -22.83
N HIS A 1060 24.98 4.82 -21.84
CA HIS A 1060 25.46 5.75 -20.82
C HIS A 1060 26.93 5.44 -20.48
N GLU A 1061 27.85 6.20 -21.08
CA GLU A 1061 29.28 6.03 -20.87
C GLU A 1061 29.74 6.60 -19.52
N PRO A 1062 30.63 5.90 -18.79
CA PRO A 1062 31.29 4.64 -19.16
C PRO A 1062 30.52 3.36 -18.79
N TYR A 1063 29.44 3.47 -18.01
CA TYR A 1063 28.83 2.36 -17.25
C TYR A 1063 28.22 1.25 -18.10
N THR A 1064 27.69 1.57 -19.29
CA THR A 1064 27.08 0.58 -20.19
C THR A 1064 28.10 -0.13 -21.09
N GLN A 1065 29.34 0.36 -21.13
CA GLN A 1065 30.35 -0.06 -22.10
C GLN A 1065 31.40 -1.01 -21.53
N ARG A 1066 32.19 -1.62 -22.42
CA ARG A 1066 33.31 -2.50 -22.06
C ARG A 1066 34.26 -1.82 -21.06
N GLY A 1067 34.62 -2.55 -20.01
CA GLY A 1067 35.64 -2.15 -19.04
C GLY A 1067 35.10 -1.64 -17.71
N TRP A 1068 33.99 -0.92 -17.66
CA TRP A 1068 33.41 -0.50 -16.37
C TRP A 1068 32.92 -1.74 -15.61
N ASN A 1069 33.35 -1.89 -14.35
CA ASN A 1069 33.09 -3.08 -13.52
C ASN A 1069 33.40 -4.43 -14.21
N GLY A 1070 34.35 -4.45 -15.16
CA GLY A 1070 34.71 -5.65 -15.91
C GLY A 1070 33.68 -6.13 -16.94
N LYS A 1071 32.76 -5.26 -17.38
CA LYS A 1071 31.77 -5.54 -18.44
C LYS A 1071 32.39 -5.82 -19.80
#